data_AF-A0A075MKG2-F1
#
_entry.id   AF-A0A075MKG2-F1
#
_cell.length_a   1.000
_cell.length_b   1.000
_cell.length_c   1.000
_cell.angle_alpha   90.00
_cell.angle_beta   90.00
_cell.angle_gamma   90.00
#
_symmetry.space_group_name_H-M   'P 1'
#
loop_
_entity.id
_entity.type
_entity.pdbx_description
1 polymer ?
#
loop_
_entity_poly.entity_id
_entity_poly.type
_entity_poly.pdbx_seq_one_letter_code
_entity_poly.pdbx_strand_id
1 'polypeptide(L)'
;MSELELYNKSQEEITSYLAEQKLDKEEFSLLLKTAFNYKSENLLTALLEYHKANNLDLYWIYIDCSLHEIKNYLEAFNKYFEADEFLAFVLDYIITSGEEEVDKQKRSIQKELVKAALDRGAKLKYITDSIYLVFENLHNSSELFLNSDPDIFLKLVLQSYVGDKASEITQKELVKAAFNRGAKLENIIDSIRYINLKNLYNYSELFLTHTTVDKFLALILRVNTEDINSVDKEHTIDEELYAKQKELVKLALENGAKPEAIEIGGIPLESVLSLKEVMINRGEKYFSAEVFLKFALQAYVKIEENTTVIPEYLQKLRQDLVEFAFEQGADLKNMKLNDLIESFLTVDTAKLLLDHGLNPHALLLDQNIICTDTHNNLIKLALDQGIKIIPLELVITLSSDTPLETIQLLIKNATVKVDEKITFKSMYDEYIKLGSQFKEYLDELINNIGSSGISKLLAYSGSLLHIMVKSGSKENLDYILDNFEVNLNVLNDKNQTPLFYATTSKIADLLISHGADLSIKDIEGNIWFGNPSLELIKYLSEKNYILPILENDKILKDHFIKGNYEHAYKLFSYGMALNPTPLKDVVDAIEVGLESSVENNKYQALLNLMHKAGIKIPSKFEHMIHTFHDDFTKNDFGFLDGFTHKLAAYYLSKSEQDLKHQLAGECPMLKLDLANRSFLGKELSYSTFADFKALCAGSVLLNKIDNDFDIYYQLVGKALNRLDEDFSLEVLTLNGLVPKPIEEEIAIFRGLKFNVDSEDIKSWFKYGIKAFSIGENQKFLGFYVNQPWNEVDEGRWEFGGTYVSLEPNMSASFAAGMTAENTSQDSVFIEMRISKNSPQVCGSHTHEHELIFNGIKGEEVVAVYKLDVEELNYNKKFKVISVEKNPYISDDVKPKYQVGDYIEVDQEAVSKYKSLECPAEHTADMKSILYKDYDNFINKYTQDQYSEDQNTLLSTYFTDRVHYGNYTIKALFGFDGFEYNTCDPEYLCC
;
A
#
# COMPACT_ATOMS: atom_id res chain seq x y z
N MET A 1 12.99 -38.35 13.86
CA MET A 1 13.03 -39.25 15.04
C MET A 1 11.93 -40.29 14.94
N SER A 2 12.05 -41.44 15.59
CA SER A 2 10.93 -42.39 15.70
C SER A 2 9.87 -41.88 16.67
N GLU A 3 8.59 -42.22 16.49
CA GLU A 3 7.47 -41.79 17.36
C GLU A 3 7.72 -42.10 18.85
N LEU A 4 8.40 -43.22 19.15
CA LEU A 4 8.76 -43.61 20.52
C LEU A 4 9.85 -42.73 21.16
N GLU A 5 10.69 -42.08 20.36
CA GLU A 5 11.78 -41.22 20.86
C GLU A 5 11.27 -39.84 21.28
N LEU A 6 10.21 -39.33 20.66
CA LEU A 6 9.57 -38.07 21.05
C LEU A 6 8.85 -38.19 22.40
N TYR A 7 8.32 -39.36 22.72
CA TYR A 7 7.56 -39.61 23.95
C TYR A 7 8.36 -39.39 25.25
N ASN A 8 9.65 -39.71 25.26
CA ASN A 8 10.49 -39.65 26.47
C ASN A 8 11.21 -38.31 26.68
N LYS A 9 10.94 -37.31 25.84
CA LYS A 9 11.63 -36.01 25.86
C LYS A 9 10.87 -34.95 26.65
N SER A 10 11.59 -33.93 27.11
CA SER A 10 10.97 -32.78 27.75
C SER A 10 10.16 -31.96 26.73
N GLN A 11 9.22 -31.14 27.21
CA GLN A 11 8.46 -30.24 26.33
C GLN A 11 9.39 -29.33 25.52
N GLU A 12 10.42 -28.74 26.13
CA GLU A 12 11.39 -27.87 25.45
C GLU A 12 12.15 -28.58 24.32
N GLU A 13 12.54 -29.84 24.53
CA GLU A 13 13.21 -30.65 23.50
C GLU A 13 12.27 -30.97 22.34
N ILE A 14 10.98 -31.24 22.62
CA ILE A 14 9.97 -31.51 21.60
C ILE A 14 9.63 -30.23 20.84
N THR A 15 9.40 -29.11 21.51
CA THR A 15 9.11 -27.81 20.88
C THR A 15 10.27 -27.36 19.99
N SER A 16 11.53 -27.53 20.45
CA SER A 16 12.71 -27.22 19.63
C SER A 16 12.79 -28.13 18.41
N TYR A 17 12.52 -29.44 18.57
CA TYR A 17 12.48 -30.37 17.45
C TYR A 17 11.39 -29.99 16.44
N LEU A 18 10.16 -29.69 16.90
CA LEU A 18 9.05 -29.31 16.04
C LEU A 18 9.30 -27.98 15.31
N ALA A 19 9.91 -26.99 15.96
CA ALA A 19 10.25 -25.70 15.35
C ALA A 19 11.21 -25.83 14.13
N GLU A 20 12.04 -26.87 14.12
CA GLU A 20 12.94 -27.18 12.99
C GLU A 20 12.26 -27.97 11.86
N GLN A 21 11.04 -28.51 12.09
CA GLN A 21 10.30 -29.29 11.09
C GLN A 21 9.25 -28.43 10.37
N LYS A 22 9.05 -28.67 9.06
CA LYS A 22 7.87 -28.22 8.30
C LYS A 22 6.88 -29.37 8.22
N LEU A 23 6.11 -29.58 9.28
CA LEU A 23 5.13 -30.66 9.32
C LEU A 23 4.03 -30.41 8.29
N ASP A 24 3.73 -31.42 7.49
CA ASP A 24 2.49 -31.44 6.72
C ASP A 24 1.29 -31.91 7.59
N LYS A 25 0.10 -31.90 6.99
CA LYS A 25 -1.14 -32.27 7.67
C LYS A 25 -1.15 -33.71 8.17
N GLU A 26 -0.57 -34.64 7.40
CA GLU A 26 -0.57 -36.07 7.74
C GLU A 26 0.42 -36.36 8.87
N GLU A 27 1.57 -35.70 8.85
CA GLU A 27 2.59 -35.80 9.90
C GLU A 27 2.12 -35.19 11.22
N PHE A 28 1.48 -34.02 11.18
CA PHE A 28 0.89 -33.38 12.37
C PHE A 28 -0.22 -34.26 12.98
N SER A 29 -1.11 -34.80 12.14
CA SER A 29 -2.18 -35.73 12.54
C SER A 29 -1.63 -36.97 13.26
N LEU A 30 -0.58 -37.57 12.71
CA LEU A 30 0.06 -38.77 13.26
C LEU A 30 0.69 -38.51 14.64
N LEU A 31 1.42 -37.39 14.78
CA LEU A 31 2.00 -36.99 16.07
C LEU A 31 0.94 -36.64 17.11
N LEU A 32 -0.17 -36.04 16.71
CA LEU A 32 -1.29 -35.73 17.58
C LEU A 32 -1.98 -36.99 18.11
N LYS A 33 -2.25 -37.98 17.23
CA LYS A 33 -2.71 -39.32 17.64
C LYS A 33 -1.74 -40.01 18.58
N THR A 34 -0.44 -39.87 18.33
CA THR A 34 0.63 -40.42 19.17
C THR A 34 0.59 -39.78 20.56
N ALA A 35 0.41 -38.46 20.65
CA ALA A 35 0.26 -37.75 21.93
C ALA A 35 -0.91 -38.31 22.76
N PHE A 36 -2.06 -38.56 22.14
CA PHE A 36 -3.22 -39.15 22.84
C PHE A 36 -3.04 -40.62 23.19
N ASN A 37 -2.56 -41.45 22.24
CA ASN A 37 -2.37 -42.89 22.45
C ASN A 37 -1.40 -43.16 23.61
N TYR A 38 -0.34 -42.37 23.71
CA TYR A 38 0.65 -42.50 24.78
C TYR A 38 0.37 -41.58 25.98
N LYS A 39 -0.71 -40.80 25.94
CA LYS A 39 -1.10 -39.84 26.99
C LYS A 39 -0.01 -38.81 27.34
N SER A 40 0.78 -38.38 26.38
CA SER A 40 1.89 -37.44 26.58
C SER A 40 1.42 -36.00 26.53
N GLU A 41 1.32 -35.37 27.70
CA GLU A 41 0.97 -33.95 27.83
C GLU A 41 2.04 -33.02 27.26
N ASN A 42 3.33 -33.37 27.40
CA ASN A 42 4.44 -32.60 26.84
C ASN A 42 4.39 -32.55 25.30
N LEU A 43 4.10 -33.69 24.65
CA LEU A 43 3.99 -33.76 23.19
C LEU A 43 2.75 -33.01 22.69
N LEU A 44 1.61 -33.18 23.37
CA LEU A 44 0.38 -32.44 23.04
C LEU A 44 0.57 -30.93 23.15
N THR A 45 1.19 -30.48 24.25
CA THR A 45 1.46 -29.06 24.51
C THR A 45 2.38 -28.46 23.45
N ALA A 46 3.47 -29.16 23.10
CA ALA A 46 4.40 -28.72 22.05
C ALA A 46 3.74 -28.66 20.65
N LEU A 47 2.83 -29.61 20.34
CA LEU A 47 2.07 -29.59 19.08
C LEU A 47 1.08 -28.42 19.02
N LEU A 48 0.42 -28.08 20.13
CA LEU A 48 -0.47 -26.90 20.20
C LEU A 48 0.32 -25.58 20.11
N GLU A 49 1.52 -25.51 20.69
CA GLU A 49 2.46 -24.39 20.52
C GLU A 49 2.90 -24.24 19.07
N TYR A 50 3.26 -25.34 18.42
CA TYR A 50 3.63 -25.36 17.01
C TYR A 50 2.48 -24.91 16.11
N HIS A 51 1.25 -25.38 16.37
CA HIS A 51 0.05 -24.98 15.64
C HIS A 51 -0.18 -23.47 15.70
N LYS A 52 -0.12 -22.89 16.92
CA LYS A 52 -0.32 -21.45 17.13
C LYS A 52 0.80 -20.60 16.52
N ALA A 53 2.06 -21.05 16.66
CA ALA A 53 3.22 -20.33 16.12
C ALA A 53 3.23 -20.26 14.58
N ASN A 54 2.64 -21.24 13.91
CA ASN A 54 2.61 -21.34 12.44
C ASN A 54 1.24 -20.98 11.83
N ASN A 55 0.28 -20.49 12.63
CA ASN A 55 -1.07 -20.12 12.19
C ASN A 55 -1.76 -21.22 11.36
N LEU A 56 -1.60 -22.48 11.77
CA LEU A 56 -2.15 -23.64 11.04
C LEU A 56 -3.69 -23.68 11.17
N ASP A 57 -4.37 -24.26 10.18
CA ASP A 57 -5.82 -24.40 10.19
C ASP A 57 -6.28 -25.29 11.38
N LEU A 58 -7.26 -24.82 12.15
CA LEU A 58 -7.88 -25.58 13.25
C LEU A 58 -8.45 -26.93 12.78
N TYR A 59 -8.80 -27.04 11.49
CA TYR A 59 -9.25 -28.26 10.85
C TYR A 59 -8.22 -29.42 10.94
N TRP A 60 -6.95 -29.14 11.18
CA TRP A 60 -5.92 -30.18 11.34
C TRP A 60 -6.04 -30.91 12.69
N ILE A 61 -6.54 -30.23 13.73
CA ILE A 61 -6.83 -30.83 15.04
C ILE A 61 -8.16 -31.60 14.99
N TYR A 62 -9.09 -31.10 14.17
CA TYR A 62 -10.48 -31.57 14.06
C TYR A 62 -10.64 -33.04 13.66
N ILE A 63 -9.89 -33.50 12.65
CA ILE A 63 -10.11 -34.83 12.04
C ILE A 63 -9.76 -35.98 13.00
N ASP A 64 -8.85 -35.73 13.94
CA ASP A 64 -8.15 -36.80 14.65
C ASP A 64 -8.25 -36.74 16.18
N CYS A 65 -8.85 -35.68 16.74
CA CYS A 65 -9.14 -35.57 18.18
C CYS A 65 -10.57 -36.00 18.48
N SER A 66 -10.81 -36.89 19.45
CA SER A 66 -12.15 -37.11 19.97
C SER A 66 -12.55 -36.08 21.05
N LEU A 67 -13.86 -35.80 21.20
CA LEU A 67 -14.38 -34.98 22.31
C LEU A 67 -13.93 -35.47 23.70
N HIS A 68 -13.71 -36.78 23.85
CA HIS A 68 -13.25 -37.35 25.11
C HIS A 68 -11.79 -37.00 25.41
N GLU A 69 -10.93 -36.98 24.39
CA GLU A 69 -9.54 -36.55 24.52
C GLU A 69 -9.44 -35.06 24.82
N ILE A 70 -10.24 -34.22 24.13
CA ILE A 70 -10.31 -32.78 24.42
C ILE A 70 -10.71 -32.54 25.88
N LYS A 71 -11.70 -33.28 26.39
CA LYS A 71 -12.11 -33.19 27.80
C LYS A 71 -11.00 -33.65 28.76
N ASN A 72 -10.30 -34.73 28.45
CA ASN A 72 -9.24 -35.25 29.31
C ASN A 72 -8.01 -34.33 29.35
N TYR A 73 -7.79 -33.51 28.32
CA TYR A 73 -6.69 -32.55 28.21
C TYR A 73 -7.16 -31.09 28.22
N LEU A 74 -8.30 -30.83 28.87
CA LEU A 74 -8.95 -29.51 28.86
C LEU A 74 -8.04 -28.37 29.33
N GLU A 75 -7.18 -28.60 30.32
CA GLU A 75 -6.22 -27.59 30.81
C GLU A 75 -5.20 -27.18 29.73
N ALA A 76 -4.70 -28.15 28.95
CA ALA A 76 -3.78 -27.88 27.85
C ALA A 76 -4.49 -27.05 26.77
N PHE A 77 -5.65 -27.49 26.29
CA PHE A 77 -6.43 -26.72 25.30
C PHE A 77 -6.79 -25.32 25.81
N ASN A 78 -7.16 -25.19 27.09
CA ASN A 78 -7.49 -23.90 27.69
C ASN A 78 -6.31 -22.92 27.76
N LYS A 79 -5.07 -23.42 27.80
CA LYS A 79 -3.88 -22.57 27.83
C LYS A 79 -3.57 -21.94 26.46
N TYR A 80 -3.98 -22.58 25.37
CA TYR A 80 -3.55 -22.20 24.01
C TYR A 80 -4.64 -21.56 23.17
N PHE A 81 -5.90 -21.96 23.33
CA PHE A 81 -7.04 -21.35 22.65
C PHE A 81 -7.66 -20.25 23.51
N GLU A 82 -7.90 -19.09 22.89
CA GLU A 82 -8.76 -18.08 23.50
C GLU A 82 -10.17 -18.64 23.73
N ALA A 83 -10.92 -18.04 24.65
CA ALA A 83 -12.24 -18.55 25.01
C ALA A 83 -13.18 -18.66 23.79
N ASP A 84 -13.10 -17.69 22.87
CA ASP A 84 -13.88 -17.64 21.62
C ASP A 84 -13.47 -18.71 20.61
N GLU A 85 -12.16 -18.89 20.42
CA GLU A 85 -11.58 -19.93 19.54
C GLU A 85 -11.92 -21.33 20.04
N PHE A 86 -11.81 -21.53 21.36
CA PHE A 86 -12.14 -22.81 21.99
C PHE A 86 -13.64 -23.12 21.88
N LEU A 87 -14.50 -22.11 22.04
CA LEU A 87 -15.93 -22.27 21.86
C LEU A 87 -16.28 -22.60 20.40
N ALA A 88 -15.69 -21.92 19.43
CA ALA A 88 -15.86 -22.23 18.01
C ALA A 88 -15.42 -23.68 17.70
N PHE A 89 -14.25 -24.07 18.19
CA PHE A 89 -13.68 -25.41 18.03
C PHE A 89 -14.58 -26.52 18.59
N VAL A 90 -15.10 -26.36 19.81
CA VAL A 90 -15.99 -27.36 20.45
C VAL A 90 -17.34 -27.45 19.75
N LEU A 91 -17.85 -26.32 19.25
CA LEU A 91 -19.09 -26.28 18.50
C LEU A 91 -18.97 -27.00 17.16
N ASP A 92 -17.85 -26.84 16.43
CA ASP A 92 -17.65 -27.42 15.09
C ASP A 92 -17.66 -28.96 15.06
N TYR A 93 -17.48 -29.61 16.21
CA TYR A 93 -17.42 -31.07 16.33
C TYR A 93 -18.75 -31.77 15.99
N ILE A 94 -18.78 -32.49 14.86
CA ILE A 94 -19.94 -33.26 14.40
C ILE A 94 -20.06 -34.56 15.23
N ILE A 95 -21.22 -34.76 15.86
CA ILE A 95 -21.57 -36.05 16.51
C ILE A 95 -22.35 -36.87 15.48
N THR A 96 -21.65 -37.62 14.62
CA THR A 96 -22.28 -38.47 13.61
C THR A 96 -23.05 -39.61 14.27
N SER A 97 -24.27 -39.89 13.79
CA SER A 97 -25.21 -40.90 14.31
C SER A 97 -24.58 -42.30 14.46
N GLY A 98 -24.21 -42.65 15.68
CA GLY A 98 -23.77 -43.99 16.09
C GLY A 98 -24.81 -44.68 16.96
N GLU A 99 -24.38 -45.63 17.80
CA GLU A 99 -25.25 -46.22 18.82
C GLU A 99 -25.75 -45.14 19.80
N GLU A 100 -27.06 -45.12 20.10
CA GLU A 100 -27.76 -44.04 20.82
C GLU A 100 -27.13 -43.70 22.19
N GLU A 101 -26.52 -44.68 22.87
CA GLU A 101 -25.80 -44.47 24.14
C GLU A 101 -24.48 -43.70 23.96
N VAL A 102 -23.70 -44.01 22.92
CA VAL A 102 -22.42 -43.36 22.64
C VAL A 102 -22.64 -41.89 22.28
N ASP A 103 -23.71 -41.61 21.53
CA ASP A 103 -24.07 -40.24 21.14
C ASP A 103 -24.56 -39.41 22.33
N LYS A 104 -25.30 -40.01 23.28
CA LYS A 104 -25.67 -39.34 24.54
C LYS A 104 -24.44 -38.95 25.36
N GLN A 105 -23.45 -39.83 25.45
CA GLN A 105 -22.21 -39.56 26.18
C GLN A 105 -21.38 -38.45 25.51
N LYS A 106 -21.24 -38.46 24.18
CA LYS A 106 -20.58 -37.40 23.42
C LYS A 106 -21.28 -36.05 23.57
N ARG A 107 -22.61 -36.01 23.50
CA ARG A 107 -23.42 -34.78 23.71
C ARG A 107 -23.23 -34.22 25.13
N SER A 108 -23.17 -35.09 26.15
CA SER A 108 -22.88 -34.67 27.53
C SER A 108 -21.49 -34.03 27.67
N ILE A 109 -20.47 -34.62 27.05
CA ILE A 109 -19.10 -34.08 27.06
C ILE A 109 -19.04 -32.73 26.34
N GLN A 110 -19.67 -32.62 25.17
CA GLN A 110 -19.75 -31.35 24.43
C GLN A 110 -20.41 -30.25 25.26
N LYS A 111 -21.51 -30.54 25.98
CA LYS A 111 -22.19 -29.57 26.85
C LYS A 111 -21.27 -29.05 27.97
N GLU A 112 -20.44 -29.92 28.55
CA GLU A 112 -19.46 -29.52 29.56
C GLU A 112 -18.35 -28.62 28.98
N LEU A 113 -17.84 -28.95 27.79
CA LEU A 113 -16.80 -28.17 27.11
C LEU A 113 -17.30 -26.79 26.67
N VAL A 114 -18.52 -26.70 26.13
CA VAL A 114 -19.18 -25.42 25.81
C VAL A 114 -19.33 -24.55 27.07
N LYS A 115 -19.77 -25.16 28.19
CA LYS A 115 -19.88 -24.45 29.45
C LYS A 115 -18.51 -23.93 29.92
N ALA A 116 -17.46 -24.75 29.82
CA ALA A 116 -16.11 -24.34 30.20
C ALA A 116 -15.61 -23.14 29.36
N ALA A 117 -15.91 -23.10 28.06
CA ALA A 117 -15.55 -21.96 27.22
C ALA A 117 -16.32 -20.69 27.60
N LEU A 118 -17.63 -20.80 27.88
CA LEU A 118 -18.46 -19.67 28.31
C LEU A 118 -18.05 -19.15 29.69
N ASP A 119 -17.73 -20.03 30.65
CA ASP A 119 -17.24 -19.66 31.98
C ASP A 119 -15.89 -18.92 31.90
N ARG A 120 -15.11 -19.12 30.81
CA ARG A 120 -13.87 -18.37 30.49
C ARG A 120 -14.12 -17.03 29.79
N GLY A 121 -15.37 -16.65 29.54
CA GLY A 121 -15.74 -15.35 28.97
C GLY A 121 -15.93 -15.34 27.46
N ALA A 122 -16.09 -16.51 26.82
CA ALA A 122 -16.37 -16.60 25.39
C ALA A 122 -17.65 -15.82 25.01
N LYS A 123 -17.57 -15.02 23.95
CA LYS A 123 -18.63 -14.21 23.37
C LYS A 123 -19.06 -14.79 22.03
N LEU A 124 -20.36 -15.00 21.90
CA LEU A 124 -20.99 -15.55 20.70
C LEU A 124 -20.79 -14.73 19.41
N LYS A 125 -20.44 -13.44 19.51
CA LYS A 125 -20.31 -12.53 18.37
C LYS A 125 -19.22 -12.94 17.37
N TYR A 126 -18.16 -13.61 17.83
CA TYR A 126 -17.01 -13.97 16.99
C TYR A 126 -17.14 -15.34 16.29
N ILE A 127 -18.27 -16.01 16.48
CA ILE A 127 -18.48 -17.41 16.08
C ILE A 127 -19.36 -17.52 14.82
N THR A 128 -20.05 -16.44 14.42
CA THR A 128 -21.19 -16.53 13.49
C THR A 128 -20.86 -16.73 12.02
N ASP A 129 -19.61 -16.57 11.59
CA ASP A 129 -19.25 -16.60 10.17
C ASP A 129 -18.59 -17.93 9.73
N SER A 130 -18.10 -18.73 10.68
CA SER A 130 -17.34 -19.97 10.43
C SER A 130 -18.15 -21.26 10.62
N ILE A 131 -19.40 -21.17 11.11
CA ILE A 131 -20.24 -22.36 11.40
C ILE A 131 -21.05 -22.76 10.15
N TYR A 132 -20.45 -23.58 9.29
CA TYR A 132 -21.14 -24.20 8.14
C TYR A 132 -21.71 -25.60 8.47
N LEU A 133 -21.36 -26.21 9.62
CA LEU A 133 -21.63 -27.65 9.88
C LEU A 133 -22.22 -28.01 11.26
N VAL A 134 -22.48 -27.05 12.17
CA VAL A 134 -22.88 -27.36 13.58
C VAL A 134 -24.39 -27.54 13.77
N PHE A 135 -25.04 -28.19 12.81
CA PHE A 135 -26.48 -28.08 12.73
C PHE A 135 -27.26 -29.07 13.61
N GLU A 136 -26.69 -30.19 14.06
CA GLU A 136 -27.45 -31.21 14.82
C GLU A 136 -27.41 -31.07 16.36
N ASN A 137 -26.50 -30.25 16.92
CA ASN A 137 -26.17 -30.32 18.35
C ASN A 137 -26.52 -29.08 19.18
N LEU A 138 -26.88 -27.97 18.55
CA LEU A 138 -27.13 -26.70 19.24
C LEU A 138 -28.29 -26.80 20.25
N HIS A 139 -29.27 -27.67 20.02
CA HIS A 139 -30.40 -27.86 20.94
C HIS A 139 -29.95 -28.32 22.34
N ASN A 140 -28.89 -29.13 22.44
CA ASN A 140 -28.43 -29.71 23.72
C ASN A 140 -27.74 -28.69 24.65
N SER A 141 -27.14 -27.66 24.05
CA SER A 141 -26.36 -26.61 24.74
C SER A 141 -27.07 -25.25 24.72
N SER A 142 -28.23 -25.17 24.07
CA SER A 142 -29.02 -23.94 23.90
C SER A 142 -29.31 -23.18 25.19
N GLU A 143 -29.55 -23.89 26.30
CA GLU A 143 -29.74 -23.32 27.64
C GLU A 143 -28.51 -22.53 28.14
N LEU A 144 -27.31 -22.92 27.73
CA LEU A 144 -26.06 -22.27 28.15
C LEU A 144 -25.90 -20.89 27.49
N PHE A 145 -26.63 -20.64 26.40
CA PHE A 145 -26.61 -19.37 25.67
C PHE A 145 -27.79 -18.46 26.05
N LEU A 146 -28.57 -18.80 27.08
CA LEU A 146 -29.67 -17.97 27.57
C LEU A 146 -29.23 -16.60 28.12
N ASN A 147 -27.94 -16.36 28.30
CA ASN A 147 -27.38 -15.08 28.75
C ASN A 147 -26.63 -14.32 27.64
N SER A 148 -26.54 -14.85 26.41
CA SER A 148 -25.84 -14.17 25.30
C SER A 148 -26.66 -13.01 24.73
N ASP A 149 -26.13 -12.29 23.76
CA ASP A 149 -26.93 -11.33 23.00
C ASP A 149 -28.19 -12.01 22.40
N PRO A 150 -29.41 -11.45 22.57
CA PRO A 150 -30.65 -12.05 22.09
C PRO A 150 -30.70 -12.25 20.56
N ASP A 151 -30.11 -11.33 19.79
CA ASP A 151 -30.11 -11.38 18.33
C ASP A 151 -29.19 -12.50 17.85
N ILE A 152 -27.97 -12.58 18.41
CA ILE A 152 -27.03 -13.66 18.07
C ILE A 152 -27.59 -15.02 18.51
N PHE A 153 -28.25 -15.09 19.67
CA PHE A 153 -28.93 -16.30 20.13
C PHE A 153 -30.03 -16.73 19.15
N LEU A 154 -30.88 -15.80 18.70
CA LEU A 154 -31.91 -16.06 17.71
C LEU A 154 -31.30 -16.56 16.39
N LYS A 155 -30.23 -15.92 15.89
CA LYS A 155 -29.52 -16.32 14.67
C LYS A 155 -29.09 -17.79 14.74
N LEU A 156 -28.42 -18.19 15.81
CA LEU A 156 -27.94 -19.57 15.98
C LEU A 156 -29.09 -20.58 16.07
N VAL A 157 -30.15 -20.25 16.82
CA VAL A 157 -31.34 -21.11 16.94
C VAL A 157 -32.04 -21.27 15.60
N LEU A 158 -32.10 -20.24 14.75
CA LEU A 158 -32.71 -20.31 13.42
C LEU A 158 -31.87 -21.10 12.41
N GLN A 159 -30.55 -21.05 12.54
CA GLN A 159 -29.63 -21.78 11.67
C GLN A 159 -29.51 -23.26 12.05
N SER A 160 -29.86 -23.69 13.27
CA SER A 160 -29.75 -25.11 13.68
C SER A 160 -30.72 -26.05 12.94
N TYR A 161 -30.23 -27.24 12.54
CA TYR A 161 -31.01 -28.31 11.92
C TYR A 161 -31.81 -29.10 12.95
N VAL A 162 -32.99 -29.57 12.54
CA VAL A 162 -33.91 -30.31 13.39
C VAL A 162 -34.25 -31.64 12.75
N GLY A 163 -33.61 -32.71 13.23
CA GLY A 163 -33.78 -34.06 12.70
C GLY A 163 -35.00 -34.81 13.24
N ASP A 164 -35.54 -34.46 14.42
CA ASP A 164 -36.67 -35.16 15.04
C ASP A 164 -37.77 -34.23 15.61
N LYS A 165 -38.97 -34.78 15.83
CA LYS A 165 -40.15 -34.04 16.34
C LYS A 165 -39.98 -33.51 17.76
N ALA A 166 -39.13 -34.14 18.59
CA ALA A 166 -38.89 -33.67 19.95
C ALA A 166 -38.05 -32.39 19.94
N SER A 167 -37.11 -32.31 19.02
CA SER A 167 -36.25 -31.15 18.78
C SER A 167 -37.03 -29.97 18.16
N GLU A 168 -38.08 -30.22 17.37
CA GLU A 168 -38.99 -29.17 16.85
C GLU A 168 -39.74 -28.42 17.95
N ILE A 169 -40.14 -29.11 19.03
CA ILE A 169 -40.83 -28.51 20.18
C ILE A 169 -39.84 -27.65 20.98
N THR A 170 -38.63 -28.15 21.22
CA THR A 170 -37.59 -27.42 21.94
C THR A 170 -37.14 -26.17 21.21
N GLN A 171 -36.96 -26.24 19.88
CA GLN A 171 -36.57 -25.07 19.08
C GLN A 171 -37.63 -23.96 19.11
N LYS A 172 -38.93 -24.31 19.11
CA LYS A 172 -40.03 -23.33 19.25
C LYS A 172 -39.92 -22.50 20.51
N GLU A 173 -39.67 -23.17 21.64
CA GLU A 173 -39.54 -22.50 22.93
C GLU A 173 -38.26 -21.65 23.01
N LEU A 174 -37.18 -22.05 22.34
CA LEU A 174 -35.94 -21.28 22.24
C LEU A 174 -36.10 -20.01 21.38
N VAL A 175 -36.76 -20.11 20.22
CA VAL A 175 -37.09 -18.95 19.37
C VAL A 175 -37.98 -17.97 20.16
N LYS A 176 -38.99 -18.49 20.86
CA LYS A 176 -39.85 -17.69 21.72
C LYS A 176 -39.08 -17.05 22.89
N ALA A 177 -38.15 -17.77 23.51
CA ALA A 177 -37.28 -17.24 24.55
C ALA A 177 -36.38 -16.11 24.01
N ALA A 178 -35.84 -16.24 22.79
CA ALA A 178 -35.05 -15.19 22.16
C ALA A 178 -35.88 -13.91 21.94
N PHE A 179 -37.09 -14.03 21.37
CA PHE A 179 -37.98 -12.89 21.18
C PHE A 179 -38.42 -12.25 22.50
N ASN A 180 -38.75 -13.04 23.53
CA ASN A 180 -39.09 -12.53 24.86
C ASN A 180 -37.93 -11.74 25.50
N ARG A 181 -36.69 -12.03 25.10
CA ARG A 181 -35.48 -11.32 25.55
C ARG A 181 -35.18 -10.07 24.71
N GLY A 182 -36.06 -9.72 23.77
CA GLY A 182 -35.93 -8.54 22.92
C GLY A 182 -35.15 -8.77 21.64
N ALA A 183 -34.95 -10.02 21.21
CA ALA A 183 -34.33 -10.30 19.92
C ALA A 183 -35.14 -9.68 18.78
N LYS A 184 -34.45 -9.07 17.82
CA LYS A 184 -35.01 -8.42 16.65
C LYS A 184 -34.48 -9.12 15.40
N LEU A 185 -35.38 -9.78 14.67
CA LEU A 185 -35.03 -10.47 13.43
C LEU A 185 -34.35 -9.53 12.41
N GLU A 186 -34.74 -8.25 12.41
CA GLU A 186 -34.19 -7.21 11.53
C GLU A 186 -32.67 -7.02 11.69
N ASN A 187 -32.10 -7.31 12.86
CA ASN A 187 -30.68 -7.15 13.15
C ASN A 187 -29.82 -8.30 12.61
N ILE A 188 -30.45 -9.43 12.25
CA ILE A 188 -29.73 -10.66 11.89
C ILE A 188 -30.08 -11.20 10.52
N ILE A 189 -31.20 -10.81 9.93
CA ILE A 189 -31.77 -11.39 8.71
C ILE A 189 -30.77 -11.46 7.53
N ASP A 190 -29.96 -10.42 7.34
CA ASP A 190 -28.99 -10.35 6.25
C ASP A 190 -27.72 -11.18 6.52
N SER A 191 -27.54 -11.64 7.76
CA SER A 191 -26.42 -12.49 8.17
C SER A 191 -26.79 -13.98 8.28
N ILE A 192 -28.06 -14.33 8.06
CA ILE A 192 -28.52 -15.72 8.08
C ILE A 192 -28.30 -16.35 6.71
N ARG A 193 -27.33 -17.26 6.62
CA ARG A 193 -26.98 -17.94 5.36
C ARG A 193 -27.90 -19.11 5.00
N TYR A 194 -28.50 -19.77 6.00
CA TYR A 194 -29.34 -20.95 5.83
C TYR A 194 -30.49 -20.93 6.85
N ILE A 195 -31.73 -21.02 6.38
CA ILE A 195 -32.92 -21.28 7.20
C ILE A 195 -33.68 -22.45 6.59
N ASN A 196 -34.09 -23.38 7.43
CA ASN A 196 -35.00 -24.44 7.03
C ASN A 196 -36.44 -23.91 6.93
N LEU A 197 -37.08 -24.08 5.78
CA LEU A 197 -38.44 -23.61 5.52
C LEU A 197 -39.48 -24.24 6.46
N LYS A 198 -39.26 -25.47 6.91
CA LYS A 198 -40.14 -26.16 7.85
C LYS A 198 -40.18 -25.44 9.21
N ASN A 199 -39.05 -24.89 9.65
CA ASN A 199 -38.95 -24.10 10.88
C ASN A 199 -39.70 -22.77 10.71
N LEU A 200 -39.51 -22.11 9.58
CA LEU A 200 -40.27 -20.91 9.21
C LEU A 200 -41.78 -21.15 9.24
N TYR A 201 -42.22 -22.26 8.67
CA TYR A 201 -43.62 -22.64 8.62
C TYR A 201 -44.21 -22.86 10.01
N ASN A 202 -43.51 -23.66 10.84
CA ASN A 202 -43.94 -24.00 12.19
C ASN A 202 -44.02 -22.81 13.15
N TYR A 203 -43.29 -21.72 12.87
CA TYR A 203 -43.16 -20.55 13.75
C TYR A 203 -43.66 -19.24 13.11
N SER A 204 -44.42 -19.33 12.01
CA SER A 204 -44.92 -18.17 11.25
C SER A 204 -45.66 -17.14 12.10
N GLU A 205 -46.52 -17.55 13.04
CA GLU A 205 -47.22 -16.65 13.96
C GLU A 205 -46.27 -15.83 14.86
N LEU A 206 -45.15 -16.44 15.30
CA LEU A 206 -44.14 -15.76 16.13
C LEU A 206 -43.39 -14.72 15.29
N PHE A 207 -43.02 -15.05 14.06
CA PHE A 207 -42.36 -14.11 13.17
C PHE A 207 -43.25 -12.91 12.82
N LEU A 208 -44.53 -13.15 12.47
CA LEU A 208 -45.49 -12.08 12.16
C LEU A 208 -45.70 -11.08 13.30
N THR A 209 -45.46 -11.50 14.55
CA THR A 209 -45.63 -10.64 15.74
C THR A 209 -44.34 -9.93 16.18
N HIS A 210 -43.17 -10.34 15.67
CA HIS A 210 -41.85 -9.84 16.12
C HIS A 210 -40.95 -9.34 14.99
N THR A 211 -41.44 -9.30 13.73
CA THR A 211 -40.76 -8.66 12.58
C THR A 211 -41.75 -7.89 11.71
N THR A 212 -41.26 -7.09 10.76
CA THR A 212 -42.13 -6.51 9.75
C THR A 212 -42.56 -7.59 8.77
N VAL A 213 -43.80 -7.49 8.28
CA VAL A 213 -44.35 -8.43 7.31
C VAL A 213 -43.53 -8.48 6.01
N ASP A 214 -42.87 -7.37 5.65
CA ASP A 214 -41.98 -7.27 4.49
C ASP A 214 -40.69 -8.09 4.69
N LYS A 215 -40.04 -7.98 5.86
CA LYS A 215 -38.85 -8.77 6.20
C LYS A 215 -39.19 -10.24 6.39
N PHE A 216 -40.39 -10.57 6.89
CA PHE A 216 -40.87 -11.95 6.93
C PHE A 216 -41.00 -12.54 5.52
N LEU A 217 -41.58 -11.80 4.58
CA LEU A 217 -41.67 -12.23 3.18
C LEU A 217 -40.28 -12.40 2.54
N ALA A 218 -39.35 -11.47 2.77
CA ALA A 218 -37.98 -11.59 2.30
C ALA A 218 -37.30 -12.88 2.80
N LEU A 219 -37.51 -13.22 4.07
CA LEU A 219 -36.98 -14.45 4.67
C LEU A 219 -37.52 -15.70 4.01
N ILE A 220 -38.84 -15.75 3.75
CA ILE A 220 -39.51 -16.89 3.09
C ILE A 220 -38.95 -17.13 1.69
N LEU A 221 -38.72 -16.05 0.94
CA LEU A 221 -38.24 -16.12 -0.44
C LEU A 221 -36.75 -16.50 -0.54
N ARG A 222 -35.92 -16.18 0.46
CA ARG A 222 -34.49 -16.56 0.50
C ARG A 222 -34.24 -18.05 0.76
N VAL A 223 -35.26 -18.82 1.18
CA VAL A 223 -35.09 -20.26 1.45
C VAL A 223 -35.17 -21.06 0.17
N ASN A 224 -34.18 -21.93 -0.05
CA ASN A 224 -34.16 -22.83 -1.19
C ASN A 224 -35.20 -23.96 -1.02
N THR A 225 -35.91 -24.26 -2.11
CA THR A 225 -36.89 -25.36 -2.22
C THR A 225 -36.40 -26.51 -3.09
N GLU A 226 -35.15 -26.48 -3.58
CA GLU A 226 -34.57 -27.57 -4.35
C GLU A 226 -34.17 -28.76 -3.45
N ASP A 227 -34.46 -29.97 -3.94
CA ASP A 227 -33.85 -31.23 -3.52
C ASP A 227 -32.82 -31.66 -4.57
N ILE A 228 -31.63 -32.04 -4.11
CA ILE A 228 -30.53 -32.49 -4.96
C ILE A 228 -30.45 -34.01 -4.84
N ASN A 229 -30.79 -34.72 -5.92
CA ASN A 229 -30.56 -36.15 -5.98
C ASN A 229 -29.05 -36.41 -6.04
N SER A 230 -28.47 -36.80 -4.90
CA SER A 230 -27.03 -37.04 -4.73
C SER A 230 -26.39 -38.04 -5.70
N VAL A 231 -27.21 -38.90 -6.36
CA VAL A 231 -26.72 -39.94 -7.27
C VAL A 231 -26.62 -39.42 -8.71
N ASP A 232 -27.62 -38.68 -9.16
CA ASP A 232 -27.74 -38.25 -10.57
C ASP A 232 -27.41 -36.76 -10.77
N LYS A 233 -27.20 -36.01 -9.65
CA LYS A 233 -27.10 -34.54 -9.62
C LYS A 233 -28.28 -33.82 -10.27
N GLU A 234 -29.44 -34.48 -10.38
CA GLU A 234 -30.66 -33.85 -10.85
C GLU A 234 -31.23 -32.96 -9.74
N HIS A 235 -31.46 -31.69 -10.08
CA HIS A 235 -32.14 -30.72 -9.23
C HIS A 235 -33.65 -30.85 -9.46
N THR A 236 -34.41 -31.10 -8.40
CA THR A 236 -35.88 -31.15 -8.44
C THR A 236 -36.46 -30.25 -7.37
N ILE A 237 -37.66 -29.71 -7.58
CA ILE A 237 -38.35 -28.95 -6.54
C ILE A 237 -38.90 -29.93 -5.51
N ASP A 238 -38.57 -29.73 -4.23
CA ASP A 238 -39.23 -30.43 -3.12
C ASP A 238 -40.66 -29.91 -3.01
N GLU A 239 -41.61 -30.72 -3.51
CA GLU A 239 -43.05 -30.40 -3.53
C GLU A 239 -43.62 -30.10 -2.13
N GLU A 240 -43.11 -30.73 -1.07
CA GLU A 240 -43.58 -30.48 0.30
C GLU A 240 -43.09 -29.11 0.80
N LEU A 241 -41.82 -28.79 0.57
CA LEU A 241 -41.26 -27.49 0.94
C LEU A 241 -41.90 -26.38 0.09
N TYR A 242 -42.00 -26.55 -1.21
CA TYR A 242 -42.63 -25.59 -2.11
C TYR A 242 -44.08 -25.27 -1.70
N ALA A 243 -44.88 -26.29 -1.37
CA ALA A 243 -46.25 -26.10 -0.88
C ALA A 243 -46.30 -25.24 0.41
N LYS A 244 -45.37 -25.46 1.35
CA LYS A 244 -45.26 -24.64 2.57
C LYS A 244 -44.80 -23.21 2.27
N GLN A 245 -43.85 -23.02 1.34
CA GLN A 245 -43.38 -21.70 0.95
C GLN A 245 -44.54 -20.86 0.42
N LYS A 246 -45.34 -21.43 -0.48
CA LYS A 246 -46.53 -20.82 -1.05
C LYS A 246 -47.54 -20.37 0.01
N GLU A 247 -47.83 -21.22 1.00
CA GLU A 247 -48.74 -20.87 2.08
C GLU A 247 -48.23 -19.69 2.91
N LEU A 248 -46.92 -19.64 3.20
CA LEU A 248 -46.30 -18.55 3.94
C LEU A 248 -46.23 -17.25 3.16
N VAL A 249 -45.91 -17.29 1.86
CA VAL A 249 -45.95 -16.12 0.98
C VAL A 249 -47.35 -15.52 0.97
N LYS A 250 -48.38 -16.36 0.78
CA LYS A 250 -49.77 -15.92 0.84
C LYS A 250 -50.12 -15.29 2.19
N LEU A 251 -49.69 -15.91 3.30
CA LEU A 251 -49.92 -15.39 4.64
C LEU A 251 -49.27 -14.02 4.84
N ALA A 252 -48.02 -13.83 4.43
CA ALA A 252 -47.31 -12.56 4.54
C ALA A 252 -48.03 -11.44 3.75
N LEU A 253 -48.42 -11.73 2.50
CA LEU A 253 -49.14 -10.79 1.65
C LEU A 253 -50.53 -10.44 2.20
N GLU A 254 -51.27 -11.42 2.74
CA GLU A 254 -52.55 -11.18 3.43
C GLU A 254 -52.42 -10.28 4.66
N ASN A 255 -51.26 -10.30 5.33
CA ASN A 255 -50.93 -9.41 6.45
C ASN A 255 -50.30 -8.07 6.01
N GLY A 256 -50.28 -7.78 4.70
CA GLY A 256 -49.89 -6.47 4.17
C GLY A 256 -48.41 -6.34 3.79
N ALA A 257 -47.69 -7.45 3.62
CA ALA A 257 -46.34 -7.42 3.07
C ALA A 257 -46.34 -6.81 1.66
N LYS A 258 -45.33 -5.98 1.39
CA LYS A 258 -45.08 -5.27 0.13
C LYS A 258 -43.82 -5.83 -0.53
N PRO A 259 -43.96 -6.64 -1.60
CA PRO A 259 -42.82 -7.17 -2.32
C PRO A 259 -41.86 -6.08 -2.85
N GLU A 260 -42.36 -4.87 -3.11
CA GLU A 260 -41.57 -3.71 -3.53
C GLU A 260 -40.51 -3.27 -2.52
N ALA A 261 -40.71 -3.58 -1.23
CA ALA A 261 -39.81 -3.21 -0.15
C ALA A 261 -38.72 -4.25 0.11
N ILE A 262 -38.70 -5.35 -0.67
CA ILE A 262 -37.77 -6.47 -0.48
C ILE A 262 -36.52 -6.26 -1.34
N GLU A 263 -35.37 -6.41 -0.69
CA GLU A 263 -34.09 -6.53 -1.39
C GLU A 263 -33.94 -7.95 -1.95
N ILE A 264 -33.79 -8.05 -3.28
CA ILE A 264 -33.89 -9.31 -4.01
C ILE A 264 -32.60 -10.15 -3.91
N GLY A 265 -31.48 -9.53 -3.49
CA GLY A 265 -30.21 -10.20 -3.27
C GLY A 265 -30.34 -11.48 -2.45
N GLY A 266 -29.94 -12.61 -3.05
CA GLY A 266 -29.94 -13.94 -2.42
C GLY A 266 -31.28 -14.69 -2.44
N ILE A 267 -32.29 -14.22 -3.19
CA ILE A 267 -33.55 -14.97 -3.41
C ILE A 267 -33.34 -15.96 -4.57
N PRO A 268 -33.46 -17.29 -4.37
CA PRO A 268 -33.38 -18.26 -5.45
C PRO A 268 -34.49 -18.08 -6.50
N LEU A 269 -34.18 -18.35 -7.77
CA LEU A 269 -35.12 -18.21 -8.89
C LEU A 269 -36.40 -19.05 -8.72
N GLU A 270 -36.27 -20.24 -8.15
CA GLU A 270 -37.37 -21.19 -7.91
C GLU A 270 -38.39 -20.62 -6.93
N SER A 271 -37.93 -19.87 -5.92
CA SER A 271 -38.81 -19.22 -4.94
C SER A 271 -39.78 -18.23 -5.58
N VAL A 272 -39.46 -17.69 -6.76
CA VAL A 272 -40.33 -16.78 -7.53
C VAL A 272 -41.59 -17.50 -8.04
N LEU A 273 -41.58 -18.83 -8.21
CA LEU A 273 -42.77 -19.61 -8.59
C LEU A 273 -43.91 -19.44 -7.57
N SER A 274 -43.58 -19.34 -6.29
CA SER A 274 -44.58 -19.12 -5.24
C SER A 274 -45.32 -17.78 -5.42
N LEU A 275 -44.62 -16.74 -5.88
CA LEU A 275 -45.20 -15.44 -6.23
C LEU A 275 -46.08 -15.54 -7.49
N LYS A 276 -45.63 -16.29 -8.52
CA LYS A 276 -46.40 -16.53 -9.76
C LYS A 276 -47.77 -17.07 -9.45
N GLU A 277 -47.85 -18.10 -8.61
CA GLU A 277 -49.12 -18.74 -8.26
C GLU A 277 -50.06 -17.83 -7.46
N VAL A 278 -49.52 -17.02 -6.55
CA VAL A 278 -50.34 -16.05 -5.81
C VAL A 278 -50.90 -14.99 -6.77
N MET A 279 -50.09 -14.54 -7.73
CA MET A 279 -50.50 -13.58 -8.76
C MET A 279 -51.63 -14.14 -9.65
N ILE A 280 -51.51 -15.38 -10.13
CA ILE A 280 -52.57 -16.06 -10.91
C ILE A 280 -53.90 -16.08 -10.15
N ASN A 281 -53.86 -16.37 -8.84
CA ASN A 281 -55.06 -16.58 -8.04
C ASN A 281 -55.73 -15.30 -7.54
N ARG A 282 -55.00 -14.18 -7.43
CA ARG A 282 -55.50 -12.94 -6.80
C ARG A 282 -55.21 -11.66 -7.58
N GLY A 283 -54.64 -11.75 -8.78
CA GLY A 283 -54.31 -10.63 -9.66
C GLY A 283 -53.31 -9.66 -9.03
N GLU A 284 -53.27 -8.42 -9.52
CA GLU A 284 -52.42 -7.31 -9.02
C GLU A 284 -52.81 -6.77 -7.63
N LYS A 285 -53.60 -7.54 -6.86
CA LYS A 285 -54.09 -7.10 -5.54
C LYS A 285 -52.96 -6.83 -4.55
N TYR A 286 -51.84 -7.54 -4.67
CA TYR A 286 -50.74 -7.50 -3.70
C TYR A 286 -49.48 -6.82 -4.22
N PHE A 287 -49.17 -6.96 -5.50
CA PHE A 287 -48.00 -6.38 -6.16
C PHE A 287 -48.27 -6.29 -7.66
N SER A 288 -47.56 -5.38 -8.35
CA SER A 288 -47.72 -5.19 -9.80
C SER A 288 -46.93 -6.20 -10.62
N ALA A 289 -47.26 -6.31 -11.91
CA ALA A 289 -46.52 -7.15 -12.85
C ALA A 289 -45.06 -6.73 -13.01
N GLU A 290 -44.73 -5.43 -12.91
CA GLU A 290 -43.34 -4.93 -12.94
C GLU A 290 -42.53 -5.41 -11.73
N VAL A 291 -43.16 -5.45 -10.55
CA VAL A 291 -42.51 -5.96 -9.34
C VAL A 291 -42.20 -7.44 -9.52
N PHE A 292 -43.17 -8.21 -10.02
CA PHE A 292 -42.94 -9.61 -10.35
C PHE A 292 -41.83 -9.82 -11.38
N LEU A 293 -41.80 -9.00 -12.45
CA LEU A 293 -40.76 -9.03 -13.46
C LEU A 293 -39.38 -8.76 -12.85
N LYS A 294 -39.27 -7.78 -11.95
CA LYS A 294 -38.03 -7.50 -11.21
C LYS A 294 -37.54 -8.72 -10.43
N PHE A 295 -38.43 -9.44 -9.73
CA PHE A 295 -38.07 -10.70 -9.07
C PHE A 295 -37.60 -11.77 -10.06
N ALA A 296 -38.31 -11.95 -11.18
CA ALA A 296 -37.92 -12.92 -12.20
C ALA A 296 -36.53 -12.62 -12.81
N LEU A 297 -36.18 -11.34 -12.95
CA LEU A 297 -34.90 -10.89 -13.51
C LEU A 297 -33.76 -10.83 -12.48
N GLN A 298 -34.02 -10.56 -11.20
CA GLN A 298 -32.95 -10.37 -10.20
C GLN A 298 -32.76 -11.56 -9.25
N ALA A 299 -33.63 -12.56 -9.29
CA ALA A 299 -33.49 -13.72 -8.44
C ALA A 299 -32.21 -14.51 -8.77
N TYR A 300 -31.47 -14.86 -7.72
CA TYR A 300 -30.21 -15.57 -7.75
C TYR A 300 -30.34 -16.96 -8.37
N VAL A 301 -29.34 -17.33 -9.17
CA VAL A 301 -29.17 -18.68 -9.72
C VAL A 301 -27.88 -19.26 -9.16
N LYS A 302 -27.98 -20.42 -8.49
CA LYS A 302 -26.80 -21.10 -7.94
C LYS A 302 -26.02 -21.77 -9.08
N ILE A 303 -24.75 -21.40 -9.22
CA ILE A 303 -23.82 -22.03 -10.16
C ILE A 303 -22.89 -22.95 -9.36
N GLU A 304 -22.65 -24.19 -9.82
CA GLU A 304 -21.69 -25.11 -9.14
C GLU A 304 -20.28 -24.50 -9.17
N GLU A 305 -19.47 -24.71 -8.12
CA GLU A 305 -18.15 -24.08 -7.89
C GLU A 305 -17.10 -24.29 -9.00
N ASN A 306 -17.41 -25.05 -10.06
CA ASN A 306 -16.51 -25.34 -11.19
C ASN A 306 -17.16 -25.14 -12.58
N THR A 307 -18.35 -24.56 -12.68
CA THR A 307 -18.98 -24.25 -13.97
C THR A 307 -19.29 -22.77 -14.06
N THR A 308 -19.16 -22.18 -15.25
CA THR A 308 -19.60 -20.80 -15.56
C THR A 308 -20.92 -20.78 -16.32
N VAL A 309 -21.59 -21.94 -16.43
CA VAL A 309 -22.77 -22.17 -17.26
C VAL A 309 -23.98 -22.41 -16.38
N ILE A 310 -25.02 -21.59 -16.56
CA ILE A 310 -26.31 -21.75 -15.88
C ILE A 310 -26.99 -23.02 -16.40
N PRO A 311 -27.53 -23.90 -15.54
CA PRO A 311 -28.28 -25.07 -15.96
C PRO A 311 -29.45 -24.73 -16.91
N GLU A 312 -29.65 -25.53 -17.96
CA GLU A 312 -30.66 -25.28 -19.00
C GLU A 312 -32.08 -25.14 -18.43
N TYR A 313 -32.42 -25.93 -17.39
CA TYR A 313 -33.73 -25.88 -16.74
C TYR A 313 -33.99 -24.53 -16.04
N LEU A 314 -32.96 -23.90 -15.45
CA LEU A 314 -33.09 -22.59 -14.79
C LEU A 314 -33.17 -21.45 -15.80
N GLN A 315 -32.43 -21.55 -16.91
CA GLN A 315 -32.60 -20.60 -18.01
C GLN A 315 -34.04 -20.64 -18.54
N LYS A 316 -34.59 -21.85 -18.70
CA LYS A 316 -35.96 -22.03 -19.16
C LYS A 316 -36.99 -21.53 -18.14
N LEU A 317 -36.79 -21.83 -16.86
CA LEU A 317 -37.65 -21.33 -15.79
C LEU A 317 -37.68 -19.80 -15.75
N ARG A 318 -36.50 -19.16 -15.84
CA ARG A 318 -36.40 -17.69 -15.87
C ARG A 318 -37.18 -17.12 -17.05
N GLN A 319 -37.01 -17.70 -18.24
CA GLN A 319 -37.75 -17.30 -19.43
C GLN A 319 -39.27 -17.41 -19.20
N ASP A 320 -39.76 -18.53 -18.67
CA ASP A 320 -41.19 -18.77 -18.43
C ASP A 320 -41.79 -17.84 -17.36
N LEU A 321 -40.97 -17.37 -16.40
CA LEU A 321 -41.36 -16.38 -15.40
C LEU A 321 -41.44 -14.98 -16.02
N VAL A 322 -40.46 -14.60 -16.84
CA VAL A 322 -40.44 -13.30 -17.53
C VAL A 322 -41.58 -13.21 -18.55
N GLU A 323 -41.84 -14.25 -19.34
CA GLU A 323 -42.99 -14.32 -20.26
C GLU A 323 -44.30 -14.13 -19.50
N PHE A 324 -44.47 -14.84 -18.38
CA PHE A 324 -45.66 -14.69 -17.54
C PHE A 324 -45.82 -13.25 -17.02
N ALA A 325 -44.75 -12.58 -16.62
CA ALA A 325 -44.83 -11.19 -16.16
C ALA A 325 -45.40 -10.25 -17.25
N PHE A 326 -44.97 -10.43 -18.50
CA PHE A 326 -45.51 -9.68 -19.64
C PHE A 326 -46.96 -10.05 -19.95
N GLU A 327 -47.35 -11.32 -19.83
CA GLU A 327 -48.76 -11.73 -19.95
C GLU A 327 -49.65 -11.07 -18.90
N GLN A 328 -49.11 -10.77 -17.71
CA GLN A 328 -49.82 -10.03 -16.67
C GLN A 328 -49.79 -8.50 -16.86
N GLY A 329 -49.10 -8.00 -17.89
CA GLY A 329 -49.12 -6.58 -18.28
C GLY A 329 -47.94 -5.74 -17.80
N ALA A 330 -46.80 -6.35 -17.44
CA ALA A 330 -45.61 -5.61 -17.03
C ALA A 330 -45.13 -4.62 -18.12
N ASP A 331 -44.96 -3.35 -17.78
CA ASP A 331 -44.39 -2.31 -18.67
C ASP A 331 -42.99 -1.89 -18.21
N LEU A 332 -42.02 -2.07 -19.10
CA LEU A 332 -40.61 -1.73 -18.86
C LEU A 332 -40.38 -0.23 -18.62
N LYS A 333 -41.25 0.66 -19.10
CA LYS A 333 -41.02 2.13 -19.05
C LYS A 333 -40.91 2.70 -17.65
N ASN A 334 -41.57 2.09 -16.68
CA ASN A 334 -41.61 2.56 -15.29
C ASN A 334 -40.56 1.86 -14.40
N MET A 335 -39.81 0.91 -14.95
CA MET A 335 -38.78 0.17 -14.21
C MET A 335 -37.44 0.91 -14.28
N LYS A 336 -36.58 0.70 -13.29
CA LYS A 336 -35.20 1.21 -13.34
C LYS A 336 -34.35 0.35 -14.26
N LEU A 337 -33.33 0.94 -14.89
CA LEU A 337 -32.44 0.19 -15.77
C LEU A 337 -31.64 -0.89 -15.02
N ASN A 338 -31.23 -0.58 -13.78
CA ASN A 338 -30.62 -1.54 -12.84
C ASN A 338 -31.54 -2.72 -12.48
N ASP A 339 -32.85 -2.55 -12.63
CA ASP A 339 -33.83 -3.62 -12.38
C ASP A 339 -34.01 -4.55 -13.59
N LEU A 340 -33.52 -4.14 -14.76
CA LEU A 340 -33.69 -4.84 -16.03
C LEU A 340 -32.43 -5.56 -16.52
N ILE A 341 -31.25 -5.14 -16.05
CA ILE A 341 -29.94 -5.63 -16.50
C ILE A 341 -29.25 -6.31 -15.31
N GLU A 342 -29.28 -7.64 -15.29
CA GLU A 342 -28.67 -8.50 -14.26
C GLU A 342 -27.30 -9.00 -14.74
N SER A 343 -26.40 -9.35 -13.81
CA SER A 343 -25.10 -10.02 -14.05
C SER A 343 -25.14 -11.37 -14.80
N PHE A 344 -26.32 -11.87 -15.17
CA PHE A 344 -26.53 -13.18 -15.81
C PHE A 344 -27.61 -13.16 -16.91
N LEU A 345 -27.81 -12.02 -17.56
CA LEU A 345 -28.82 -11.89 -18.62
C LEU A 345 -28.51 -12.85 -19.78
N THR A 346 -29.41 -13.80 -20.05
CA THR A 346 -29.26 -14.73 -21.19
C THR A 346 -29.66 -14.05 -22.51
N VAL A 347 -29.16 -14.55 -23.63
CA VAL A 347 -29.51 -14.05 -24.97
C VAL A 347 -31.01 -14.13 -25.24
N ASP A 348 -31.69 -15.18 -24.78
CA ASP A 348 -33.11 -15.38 -25.03
C ASP A 348 -33.98 -14.49 -24.13
N THR A 349 -33.60 -14.29 -22.86
CA THR A 349 -34.25 -13.29 -22.01
C THR A 349 -34.06 -11.88 -22.58
N ALA A 350 -32.85 -11.55 -23.07
CA ALA A 350 -32.59 -10.25 -23.70
C ALA A 350 -33.47 -10.02 -24.94
N LYS A 351 -33.63 -11.01 -25.83
CA LYS A 351 -34.56 -10.92 -26.97
C LYS A 351 -35.99 -10.63 -26.51
N LEU A 352 -36.46 -11.35 -25.49
CA LEU A 352 -37.81 -11.17 -24.97
C LEU A 352 -38.03 -9.75 -24.40
N LEU A 353 -37.04 -9.19 -23.70
CA LEU A 353 -37.08 -7.81 -23.21
C LEU A 353 -37.09 -6.80 -24.37
N LEU A 354 -36.29 -7.01 -25.41
CA LEU A 354 -36.27 -6.18 -26.62
C LEU A 354 -37.64 -6.17 -27.33
N ASP A 355 -38.27 -7.34 -27.47
CA ASP A 355 -39.59 -7.49 -28.08
C ASP A 355 -40.68 -6.71 -27.33
N HIS A 356 -40.48 -6.48 -26.02
CA HIS A 356 -41.36 -5.70 -25.15
C HIS A 356 -40.90 -4.24 -24.95
N GLY A 357 -39.96 -3.76 -25.76
CA GLY A 357 -39.60 -2.34 -25.84
C GLY A 357 -38.42 -1.91 -24.98
N LEU A 358 -37.57 -2.84 -24.51
CA LEU A 358 -36.28 -2.50 -23.93
C LEU A 358 -35.42 -1.75 -24.97
N ASN A 359 -34.81 -0.64 -24.57
CA ASN A 359 -33.87 0.06 -25.43
C ASN A 359 -32.61 -0.81 -25.62
N PRO A 360 -32.17 -1.13 -26.87
CA PRO A 360 -31.04 -2.04 -27.09
C PRO A 360 -29.71 -1.58 -26.47
N HIS A 361 -29.52 -0.28 -26.24
CA HIS A 361 -28.35 0.26 -25.53
C HIS A 361 -28.22 -0.28 -24.09
N ALA A 362 -29.33 -0.72 -23.48
CA ALA A 362 -29.32 -1.35 -22.16
C ALA A 362 -28.43 -2.60 -22.10
N LEU A 363 -28.35 -3.36 -23.20
CA LEU A 363 -27.58 -4.61 -23.25
C LEU A 363 -26.06 -4.39 -23.18
N LEU A 364 -25.58 -3.14 -23.30
CA LEU A 364 -24.16 -2.78 -23.27
C LEU A 364 -23.64 -2.41 -21.87
N LEU A 365 -24.52 -2.35 -20.87
CA LEU A 365 -24.20 -1.84 -19.52
C LEU A 365 -23.84 -2.92 -18.51
N ASP A 366 -23.96 -4.20 -18.89
CA ASP A 366 -23.69 -5.31 -17.99
C ASP A 366 -22.17 -5.53 -17.82
N GLN A 367 -21.64 -5.07 -16.69
CA GLN A 367 -20.21 -5.17 -16.34
C GLN A 367 -19.85 -6.46 -15.59
N ASN A 368 -20.83 -7.28 -15.19
CA ASN A 368 -20.62 -8.41 -14.28
C ASN A 368 -20.68 -9.77 -14.97
N ILE A 369 -20.64 -9.80 -16.31
CA ILE A 369 -20.68 -11.06 -17.06
C ILE A 369 -19.34 -11.80 -16.89
N ILE A 370 -19.39 -12.89 -16.12
CA ILE A 370 -18.25 -13.79 -15.87
C ILE A 370 -17.81 -14.53 -17.15
N CYS A 371 -18.66 -14.59 -18.18
CA CYS A 371 -18.42 -15.30 -19.45
C CYS A 371 -18.34 -14.35 -20.66
N THR A 372 -17.16 -14.26 -21.27
CA THR A 372 -16.87 -13.39 -22.43
C THR A 372 -17.77 -13.68 -23.64
N ASP A 373 -18.19 -14.93 -23.83
CA ASP A 373 -19.04 -15.34 -24.96
C ASP A 373 -20.46 -14.76 -24.86
N THR A 374 -21.06 -14.80 -23.66
CA THR A 374 -22.40 -14.25 -23.43
C THR A 374 -22.39 -12.74 -23.63
N HIS A 375 -21.37 -12.05 -23.10
CA HIS A 375 -21.22 -10.61 -23.29
C HIS A 375 -21.12 -10.23 -24.78
N ASN A 376 -20.27 -10.94 -25.54
CA ASN A 376 -20.16 -10.72 -26.99
C ASN A 376 -21.46 -11.00 -27.74
N ASN A 377 -22.24 -11.99 -27.32
CA ASN A 377 -23.53 -12.31 -27.94
C ASN A 377 -24.59 -11.24 -27.65
N LEU A 378 -24.59 -10.65 -26.45
CA LEU A 378 -25.48 -9.52 -26.11
C LEU A 378 -25.11 -8.25 -26.89
N ILE A 379 -23.82 -7.94 -27.05
CA ILE A 379 -23.37 -6.83 -27.89
C ILE A 379 -23.81 -7.05 -29.34
N LYS A 380 -23.60 -8.26 -29.90
CA LYS A 380 -24.07 -8.59 -31.25
C LYS A 380 -25.58 -8.42 -31.39
N LEU A 381 -26.35 -8.92 -30.42
CA LEU A 381 -27.80 -8.78 -30.40
C LEU A 381 -28.24 -7.31 -30.38
N ALA A 382 -27.58 -6.47 -29.60
CA ALA A 382 -27.84 -5.04 -29.56
C ALA A 382 -27.55 -4.38 -30.92
N LEU A 383 -26.41 -4.70 -31.53
CA LEU A 383 -26.01 -4.19 -32.84
C LEU A 383 -26.96 -4.65 -33.96
N ASP A 384 -27.50 -5.87 -33.88
CA ASP A 384 -28.50 -6.38 -34.83
C ASP A 384 -29.81 -5.57 -34.80
N GLN A 385 -30.09 -4.85 -33.71
CA GLN A 385 -31.18 -3.86 -33.63
C GLN A 385 -30.86 -2.52 -34.33
N GLY A 386 -29.67 -2.40 -34.92
CA GLY A 386 -29.24 -1.24 -35.71
C GLY A 386 -28.73 -0.05 -34.89
N ILE A 387 -28.41 -0.25 -33.61
CA ILE A 387 -27.77 0.80 -32.80
C ILE A 387 -26.31 0.98 -33.17
N LYS A 388 -25.75 2.15 -32.81
CA LYS A 388 -24.31 2.39 -32.82
C LYS A 388 -23.83 2.56 -31.39
N ILE A 389 -22.60 2.18 -31.13
CA ILE A 389 -22.03 2.24 -29.77
C ILE A 389 -21.61 3.66 -29.48
N ILE A 390 -22.16 4.24 -28.41
CA ILE A 390 -21.85 5.61 -28.01
C ILE A 390 -20.63 5.66 -27.07
N PRO A 391 -19.97 6.81 -26.91
CA PRO A 391 -18.67 6.85 -26.26
C PRO A 391 -18.71 6.37 -24.80
N LEU A 392 -19.77 6.67 -24.05
CA LEU A 392 -19.85 6.26 -22.64
C LEU A 392 -19.89 4.74 -22.48
N GLU A 393 -20.64 4.04 -23.32
CA GLU A 393 -20.72 2.57 -23.34
C GLU A 393 -19.34 1.98 -23.61
N LEU A 394 -18.65 2.54 -24.60
CA LEU A 394 -17.35 2.08 -24.98
C LEU A 394 -16.32 2.28 -23.86
N VAL A 395 -16.33 3.42 -23.15
CA VAL A 395 -15.46 3.62 -21.98
C VAL A 395 -15.84 2.68 -20.82
N ILE A 396 -17.13 2.43 -20.60
CA ILE A 396 -17.64 1.51 -19.56
C ILE A 396 -17.15 0.07 -19.80
N THR A 397 -17.18 -0.40 -21.05
CA THR A 397 -16.82 -1.78 -21.40
C THR A 397 -15.30 -2.01 -21.50
N LEU A 398 -14.50 -0.95 -21.59
CA LEU A 398 -13.05 -1.04 -21.74
C LEU A 398 -12.33 -1.16 -20.41
N SER A 399 -11.87 -2.38 -20.09
CA SER A 399 -10.97 -2.68 -18.99
C SER A 399 -9.64 -3.25 -19.53
N SER A 400 -8.66 -3.47 -18.64
CA SER A 400 -7.40 -4.16 -19.01
C SER A 400 -7.63 -5.57 -19.52
N ASP A 401 -8.75 -6.19 -19.11
CA ASP A 401 -9.02 -7.61 -19.31
C ASP A 401 -10.05 -7.86 -20.43
N THR A 402 -10.50 -6.80 -21.12
CA THR A 402 -11.44 -6.92 -22.23
C THR A 402 -10.80 -7.71 -23.39
N PRO A 403 -11.40 -8.85 -23.80
CA PRO A 403 -10.88 -9.67 -24.90
C PRO A 403 -10.82 -8.91 -26.23
N LEU A 404 -9.82 -9.23 -27.05
CA LEU A 404 -9.61 -8.59 -28.36
C LEU A 404 -10.87 -8.65 -29.23
N GLU A 405 -11.57 -9.77 -29.28
CA GLU A 405 -12.78 -9.95 -30.08
C GLU A 405 -13.89 -8.95 -29.69
N THR A 406 -14.04 -8.67 -28.40
CA THR A 406 -14.98 -7.67 -27.88
C THR A 406 -14.58 -6.28 -28.32
N ILE A 407 -13.29 -5.93 -28.20
CA ILE A 407 -12.74 -4.64 -28.66
C ILE A 407 -12.99 -4.42 -30.14
N GLN A 408 -12.74 -5.44 -30.97
CA GLN A 408 -12.96 -5.41 -32.41
C GLN A 408 -14.42 -5.10 -32.74
N LEU A 409 -15.34 -5.76 -32.03
CA LEU A 409 -16.78 -5.56 -32.19
C LEU A 409 -17.20 -4.14 -31.78
N LEU A 410 -16.69 -3.64 -30.65
CA LEU A 410 -17.05 -2.34 -30.11
C LEU A 410 -16.54 -1.19 -30.99
N ILE A 411 -15.24 -1.18 -31.31
CA ILE A 411 -14.60 -0.09 -32.07
C ILE A 411 -15.20 0.03 -33.48
N LYS A 412 -15.44 -1.10 -34.15
CA LYS A 412 -15.98 -1.11 -35.53
C LYS A 412 -17.37 -0.47 -35.63
N ASN A 413 -18.15 -0.50 -34.54
CA ASN A 413 -19.53 0.01 -34.49
C ASN A 413 -19.67 1.28 -33.63
N ALA A 414 -18.55 1.89 -33.22
CA ALA A 414 -18.55 3.11 -32.42
C ALA A 414 -19.00 4.34 -33.22
N THR A 415 -19.62 5.31 -32.54
CA THR A 415 -20.00 6.60 -33.12
C THR A 415 -18.82 7.59 -33.23
N VAL A 416 -17.75 7.35 -32.47
CA VAL A 416 -16.56 8.21 -32.37
C VAL A 416 -15.31 7.49 -32.85
N LYS A 417 -14.34 8.26 -33.35
CA LYS A 417 -13.02 7.70 -33.67
C LYS A 417 -12.19 7.48 -32.40
N VAL A 418 -11.20 6.59 -32.50
CA VAL A 418 -10.31 6.22 -31.38
C VAL A 418 -9.47 7.40 -30.90
N ASP A 419 -9.13 8.32 -31.80
CA ASP A 419 -8.37 9.54 -31.55
C ASP A 419 -9.25 10.79 -31.41
N GLU A 420 -10.57 10.64 -31.39
CA GLU A 420 -11.47 11.76 -31.16
C GLU A 420 -11.46 12.14 -29.69
N LYS A 421 -11.37 13.45 -29.41
CA LYS A 421 -11.43 13.95 -28.04
C LYS A 421 -12.85 13.85 -27.51
N ILE A 422 -13.01 13.15 -26.40
CA ILE A 422 -14.30 12.89 -25.75
C ILE A 422 -14.30 13.62 -24.41
N THR A 423 -15.36 14.39 -24.15
CA THR A 423 -15.55 15.08 -22.87
C THR A 423 -16.65 14.42 -22.07
N PHE A 424 -16.57 14.48 -20.74
CA PHE A 424 -17.66 13.98 -19.89
C PHE A 424 -19.01 14.61 -20.29
N LYS A 425 -19.03 15.92 -20.54
CA LYS A 425 -20.25 16.63 -20.97
C LYS A 425 -20.82 16.05 -22.27
N SER A 426 -19.99 15.82 -23.29
CA SER A 426 -20.48 15.26 -24.56
C SER A 426 -20.99 13.83 -24.38
N MET A 427 -20.33 13.02 -23.55
CA MET A 427 -20.81 11.66 -23.21
C MET A 427 -22.14 11.71 -22.48
N TYR A 428 -22.25 12.55 -21.45
CA TYR A 428 -23.47 12.73 -20.66
C TYR A 428 -24.63 13.18 -21.56
N ASP A 429 -24.44 14.24 -22.35
CA ASP A 429 -25.46 14.81 -23.22
C ASP A 429 -25.95 13.83 -24.30
N GLU A 430 -25.10 12.93 -24.77
CA GLU A 430 -25.47 11.86 -25.71
C GLU A 430 -26.22 10.72 -25.00
N TYR A 431 -25.74 10.31 -23.84
CA TYR A 431 -26.30 9.19 -23.08
C TYR A 431 -27.70 9.48 -22.54
N ILE A 432 -27.96 10.67 -21.99
CA ILE A 432 -29.29 11.01 -21.45
C ILE A 432 -30.38 11.10 -22.53
N LYS A 433 -30.00 11.24 -23.81
CA LYS A 433 -30.97 11.22 -24.93
C LYS A 433 -31.57 9.84 -25.17
N LEU A 434 -30.97 8.78 -24.62
CA LEU A 434 -31.48 7.42 -24.70
C LEU A 434 -32.78 7.21 -23.89
N GLY A 435 -33.05 8.07 -22.90
CA GLY A 435 -34.30 8.09 -22.14
C GLY A 435 -34.11 8.42 -20.66
N SER A 436 -35.24 8.58 -19.96
CA SER A 436 -35.24 8.88 -18.51
C SER A 436 -34.57 7.79 -17.68
N GLN A 437 -34.73 6.52 -18.06
CA GLN A 437 -34.12 5.37 -17.37
C GLN A 437 -32.57 5.44 -17.43
N PHE A 438 -32.00 5.83 -18.57
CA PHE A 438 -30.55 5.98 -18.73
C PHE A 438 -30.02 7.18 -17.96
N LYS A 439 -30.78 8.29 -17.93
CA LYS A 439 -30.45 9.44 -17.11
C LYS A 439 -30.44 9.07 -15.62
N GLU A 440 -31.48 8.40 -15.13
CA GLU A 440 -31.57 7.96 -13.73
C GLU A 440 -30.42 7.03 -13.37
N TYR A 441 -30.12 6.04 -14.22
CA TYR A 441 -28.98 5.14 -14.06
C TYR A 441 -27.65 5.92 -13.94
N LEU A 442 -27.41 6.88 -14.84
CA LEU A 442 -26.18 7.68 -14.83
C LEU A 442 -26.11 8.60 -13.59
N ASP A 443 -27.23 9.20 -13.19
CA ASP A 443 -27.31 10.04 -12.00
C ASP A 443 -27.07 9.19 -10.72
N GLU A 444 -27.59 7.96 -10.63
CA GLU A 444 -27.31 7.02 -9.54
C GLU A 444 -25.82 6.64 -9.49
N LEU A 445 -25.21 6.34 -10.64
CA LEU A 445 -23.78 6.06 -10.73
C LEU A 445 -22.92 7.23 -10.25
N ILE A 446 -23.30 8.47 -10.60
CA ILE A 446 -22.61 9.69 -10.16
C ILE A 446 -22.83 9.96 -8.66
N ASN A 447 -24.00 9.64 -8.09
CA ASN A 447 -24.25 9.91 -6.67
C ASN A 447 -23.55 8.89 -5.75
N ASN A 448 -23.25 7.69 -6.23
CA ASN A 448 -22.59 6.62 -5.47
C ASN A 448 -21.03 6.68 -5.53
N ILE A 449 -20.43 7.83 -5.84
CA ILE A 449 -18.99 8.05 -6.10
C ILE A 449 -18.03 7.66 -4.94
N GLY A 450 -18.54 7.31 -3.76
CA GLY A 450 -17.71 6.91 -2.61
C GLY A 450 -16.90 5.60 -2.77
N SER A 451 -17.19 4.75 -3.77
CA SER A 451 -16.57 3.41 -3.83
C SER A 451 -16.38 2.76 -5.23
N SER A 452 -16.67 3.43 -6.36
CA SER A 452 -16.55 2.80 -7.70
C SER A 452 -15.45 3.39 -8.61
N GLY A 453 -14.88 2.55 -9.47
CA GLY A 453 -13.86 2.90 -10.48
C GLY A 453 -14.31 3.94 -11.52
N ILE A 454 -15.60 4.28 -11.55
CA ILE A 454 -16.21 5.29 -12.43
C ILE A 454 -15.76 6.71 -12.05
N SER A 455 -15.34 6.96 -10.80
CA SER A 455 -14.70 8.23 -10.41
C SER A 455 -13.46 8.56 -11.26
N LYS A 456 -12.68 7.54 -11.67
CA LYS A 456 -11.54 7.68 -12.59
C LYS A 456 -11.99 7.91 -14.04
N LEU A 457 -13.15 7.37 -14.47
CA LEU A 457 -13.76 7.67 -15.77
C LEU A 457 -14.26 9.12 -15.84
N LEU A 458 -14.93 9.61 -14.79
CA LEU A 458 -15.52 10.95 -14.72
C LEU A 458 -14.46 12.07 -14.68
N ALA A 459 -13.28 11.77 -14.15
CA ALA A 459 -12.13 12.67 -14.13
C ALA A 459 -11.30 12.64 -15.44
N TYR A 460 -11.66 11.80 -16.40
CA TYR A 460 -10.88 11.58 -17.62
C TYR A 460 -11.40 12.43 -18.79
N SER A 461 -10.65 13.44 -19.18
CA SER A 461 -10.92 14.23 -20.38
C SER A 461 -9.81 14.04 -21.41
N GLY A 462 -10.01 13.11 -22.33
CA GLY A 462 -9.01 12.69 -23.33
C GLY A 462 -9.66 12.03 -24.55
N SER A 463 -8.92 11.17 -25.23
CA SER A 463 -9.49 10.30 -26.29
C SER A 463 -9.56 8.86 -25.83
N LEU A 464 -10.30 8.06 -26.58
CA LEU A 464 -10.37 6.62 -26.39
C LEU A 464 -8.98 5.96 -26.42
N LEU A 465 -8.10 6.40 -27.32
CA LEU A 465 -6.73 5.93 -27.42
C LEU A 465 -5.95 6.12 -26.11
N HIS A 466 -6.16 7.23 -25.40
CA HIS A 466 -5.48 7.42 -24.11
C HIS A 466 -5.93 6.40 -23.06
N ILE A 467 -7.23 6.04 -23.03
CA ILE A 467 -7.77 5.03 -22.12
C ILE A 467 -7.18 3.65 -22.44
N MET A 468 -7.12 3.30 -23.72
CA MET A 468 -6.54 2.04 -24.19
C MET A 468 -5.06 1.92 -23.85
N VAL A 469 -4.28 2.99 -24.09
CA VAL A 469 -2.86 3.01 -23.70
C VAL A 469 -2.68 2.86 -22.19
N LYS A 470 -3.51 3.54 -21.40
CA LYS A 470 -3.51 3.43 -19.93
C LYS A 470 -3.86 2.03 -19.43
N SER A 471 -4.74 1.31 -20.14
CA SER A 471 -5.13 -0.07 -19.79
C SER A 471 -3.98 -1.08 -19.89
N GLY A 472 -2.95 -0.78 -20.69
CA GLY A 472 -1.76 -1.61 -20.82
C GLY A 472 -1.90 -2.86 -21.70
N SER A 473 -3.07 -3.11 -22.29
CA SER A 473 -3.26 -4.26 -23.20
C SER A 473 -2.57 -4.03 -24.54
N LYS A 474 -1.39 -4.65 -24.71
CA LYS A 474 -0.59 -4.54 -25.94
C LYS A 474 -1.32 -5.12 -27.15
N GLU A 475 -1.97 -6.28 -26.99
CA GLU A 475 -2.69 -6.95 -28.08
C GLU A 475 -3.81 -6.07 -28.66
N ASN A 476 -4.58 -5.41 -27.78
CA ASN A 476 -5.64 -4.50 -28.19
C ASN A 476 -5.07 -3.27 -28.92
N LEU A 477 -3.93 -2.75 -28.46
CA LEU A 477 -3.28 -1.61 -29.07
C LEU A 477 -2.64 -1.96 -30.42
N ASP A 478 -1.97 -3.12 -30.54
CA ASP A 478 -1.42 -3.66 -31.80
C ASP A 478 -2.52 -3.70 -32.87
N TYR A 479 -3.68 -4.30 -32.56
CA TYR A 479 -4.81 -4.37 -33.49
C TYR A 479 -5.28 -3.00 -33.97
N ILE A 480 -5.38 -2.02 -33.08
CA ILE A 480 -5.88 -0.68 -33.42
C ILE A 480 -4.90 0.05 -34.35
N LEU A 481 -3.61 0.00 -34.03
CA LEU A 481 -2.57 0.68 -34.80
C LEU A 481 -2.38 0.06 -36.18
N ASP A 482 -2.57 -1.25 -36.31
CA ASP A 482 -2.44 -1.97 -37.59
C ASP A 482 -3.65 -1.78 -38.51
N ASN A 483 -4.85 -1.56 -37.96
CA ASN A 483 -6.11 -1.60 -38.73
C ASN A 483 -6.80 -0.25 -38.91
N PHE A 484 -6.41 0.78 -38.16
CA PHE A 484 -7.02 2.10 -38.24
C PHE A 484 -5.97 3.20 -38.44
N GLU A 485 -6.33 4.25 -39.19
CA GLU A 485 -5.54 5.48 -39.23
C GLU A 485 -5.83 6.28 -37.96
N VAL A 486 -4.85 6.32 -37.04
CA VAL A 486 -5.01 6.90 -35.70
C VAL A 486 -3.99 8.02 -35.48
N ASN A 487 -4.46 9.20 -35.05
CA ASN A 487 -3.57 10.26 -34.58
C ASN A 487 -3.02 9.94 -33.19
N LEU A 488 -1.77 9.50 -33.12
CA LEU A 488 -1.06 9.20 -31.88
C LEU A 488 -0.77 10.44 -31.01
N ASN A 489 -0.93 11.63 -31.56
CA ASN A 489 -0.58 12.91 -30.92
C ASN A 489 -1.82 13.72 -30.52
N VAL A 490 -2.97 13.06 -30.38
CA VAL A 490 -4.19 13.68 -29.84
C VAL A 490 -3.95 14.18 -28.42
N LEU A 491 -4.43 15.39 -28.10
CA LEU A 491 -4.22 16.03 -26.80
C LEU A 491 -5.45 15.94 -25.92
N ASN A 492 -5.25 15.54 -24.66
CA ASN A 492 -6.23 15.61 -23.59
C ASN A 492 -6.40 17.06 -23.06
N ASP A 493 -7.16 17.30 -21.99
CA ASP A 493 -7.30 18.68 -21.42
C ASP A 493 -6.04 19.20 -20.72
N LYS A 494 -5.09 18.32 -20.39
CA LYS A 494 -3.78 18.65 -19.83
C LYS A 494 -2.70 18.79 -20.91
N ASN A 495 -3.06 18.88 -22.20
CA ASN A 495 -2.12 18.83 -23.32
C ASN A 495 -1.22 17.59 -23.35
N GLN A 496 -1.65 16.49 -22.74
CA GLN A 496 -0.93 15.22 -22.75
C GLN A 496 -1.39 14.38 -23.94
N THR A 497 -0.45 13.66 -24.55
CA THR A 497 -0.71 12.65 -25.58
C THR A 497 -1.00 11.28 -24.96
N PRO A 498 -1.53 10.30 -25.72
CA PRO A 498 -1.64 8.91 -25.26
C PRO A 498 -0.32 8.38 -24.70
N LEU A 499 0.82 8.78 -25.27
CA LEU A 499 2.15 8.35 -24.82
C LEU A 499 2.44 8.73 -23.35
N PHE A 500 1.85 9.81 -22.81
CA PHE A 500 1.95 10.15 -21.37
C PHE A 500 1.34 9.08 -20.45
N TYR A 501 0.45 8.23 -20.98
CA TYR A 501 -0.24 7.21 -20.22
C TYR A 501 0.34 5.80 -20.44
N ALA A 502 1.44 5.68 -21.18
CA ALA A 502 2.07 4.38 -21.43
C ALA A 502 2.64 3.82 -20.11
N THR A 503 2.03 2.74 -19.61
CA THR A 503 2.38 2.14 -18.32
C THR A 503 3.57 1.18 -18.38
N THR A 504 3.99 0.77 -19.59
CA THR A 504 5.11 -0.16 -19.78
C THR A 504 5.98 0.26 -20.96
N SER A 505 7.25 -0.17 -20.94
CA SER A 505 8.19 0.03 -22.05
C SER A 505 7.68 -0.55 -23.37
N LYS A 506 6.96 -1.69 -23.32
CA LYS A 506 6.36 -2.32 -24.51
C LYS A 506 5.29 -1.45 -25.17
N ILE A 507 4.44 -0.81 -24.36
CA ILE A 507 3.38 0.09 -24.87
C ILE A 507 4.00 1.38 -25.40
N ALA A 508 4.98 1.95 -24.69
CA ALA A 508 5.71 3.12 -25.16
C ALA A 508 6.41 2.83 -26.50
N ASP A 509 7.16 1.73 -26.61
CA ASP A 509 7.84 1.32 -27.85
C ASP A 509 6.87 1.14 -29.01
N LEU A 510 5.71 0.55 -28.74
CA LEU A 510 4.67 0.36 -29.75
C LEU A 510 4.17 1.70 -30.31
N LEU A 511 3.86 2.67 -29.44
CA LEU A 511 3.44 4.00 -29.87
C LEU A 511 4.56 4.75 -30.61
N ILE A 512 5.79 4.67 -30.12
CA ILE A 512 6.96 5.35 -30.70
C ILE A 512 7.28 4.80 -32.09
N SER A 513 7.28 3.47 -32.24
CA SER A 513 7.52 2.81 -33.53
C SER A 513 6.46 3.13 -34.59
N HIS A 514 5.24 3.51 -34.16
CA HIS A 514 4.17 3.99 -35.02
C HIS A 514 4.16 5.53 -35.21
N GLY A 515 5.18 6.23 -34.72
CA GLY A 515 5.39 7.67 -34.99
C GLY A 515 4.78 8.63 -33.96
N ALA A 516 4.58 8.20 -32.71
CA ALA A 516 4.21 9.12 -31.63
C ALA A 516 5.30 10.19 -31.43
N ASP A 517 4.88 11.45 -31.30
CA ASP A 517 5.77 12.59 -31.13
C ASP A 517 6.24 12.70 -29.68
N LEU A 518 7.55 12.50 -29.49
CA LEU A 518 8.22 12.53 -28.19
C LEU A 518 8.37 13.95 -27.63
N SER A 519 8.21 14.98 -28.46
CA SER A 519 8.52 16.38 -28.12
C SER A 519 7.35 17.16 -27.50
N ILE A 520 6.15 16.57 -27.50
CA ILE A 520 4.94 17.23 -26.99
C ILE A 520 5.01 17.37 -25.46
N LYS A 521 4.71 18.59 -25.00
CA LYS A 521 4.69 18.98 -23.59
C LYS A 521 3.26 19.18 -23.10
N ASP A 522 3.01 18.77 -21.86
CA ASP A 522 1.78 19.03 -21.14
C ASP A 522 1.66 20.51 -20.71
N ILE A 523 0.56 20.85 -20.03
CA ILE A 523 0.31 22.21 -19.52
C ILE A 523 1.36 22.71 -18.52
N GLU A 524 2.10 21.82 -17.87
CA GLU A 524 3.18 22.13 -16.92
C GLU A 524 4.55 22.21 -17.61
N GLY A 525 4.58 22.01 -18.93
CA GLY A 525 5.81 21.99 -19.72
C GLY A 525 6.59 20.66 -19.61
N ASN A 526 6.01 19.63 -18.98
CA ASN A 526 6.63 18.32 -18.90
C ASN A 526 6.36 17.54 -20.19
N ILE A 527 7.35 16.82 -20.69
CA ILE A 527 7.15 15.82 -21.75
C ILE A 527 6.50 14.56 -21.17
N TRP A 528 6.06 13.63 -22.02
CA TRP A 528 5.47 12.32 -21.61
C TRP A 528 6.36 11.51 -20.66
N PHE A 529 7.63 11.87 -20.65
CA PHE A 529 8.75 11.34 -19.89
C PHE A 529 8.97 12.09 -18.56
N GLY A 530 7.93 12.50 -17.83
CA GLY A 530 8.05 13.35 -16.65
C GLY A 530 8.69 12.70 -15.41
N ASN A 531 8.50 11.38 -15.22
CA ASN A 531 9.14 10.58 -14.17
C ASN A 531 9.29 9.09 -14.61
N PRO A 532 10.16 8.81 -15.60
CA PRO A 532 10.29 7.48 -16.19
C PRO A 532 11.11 6.54 -15.31
N SER A 533 10.77 5.25 -15.28
CA SER A 533 11.63 4.25 -14.66
C SER A 533 12.98 4.21 -15.37
N LEU A 534 14.08 4.02 -14.62
CA LEU A 534 15.44 3.92 -15.19
C LEU A 534 15.53 2.88 -16.33
N GLU A 535 14.74 1.81 -16.26
CA GLU A 535 14.63 0.78 -17.29
C GLU A 535 14.11 1.33 -18.63
N LEU A 536 13.09 2.19 -18.60
CA LEU A 536 12.57 2.85 -19.79
C LEU A 536 13.59 3.83 -20.38
N ILE A 537 14.32 4.56 -19.54
CA ILE A 537 15.37 5.50 -19.99
C ILE A 537 16.48 4.76 -20.70
N LYS A 538 16.98 3.68 -20.08
CA LYS A 538 17.98 2.80 -20.68
C LYS A 538 17.50 2.29 -22.04
N TYR A 539 16.27 1.80 -22.11
CA TYR A 539 15.68 1.32 -23.35
C TYR A 539 15.65 2.40 -24.45
N LEU A 540 15.16 3.61 -24.14
CA LEU A 540 15.12 4.70 -25.12
C LEU A 540 16.52 5.16 -25.56
N SER A 541 17.50 5.11 -24.64
CA SER A 541 18.91 5.41 -24.94
C SER A 541 19.47 4.41 -25.95
N GLU A 542 19.31 3.11 -25.68
CA GLU A 542 19.75 2.03 -26.57
C GLU A 542 19.12 2.09 -27.96
N LYS A 543 17.88 2.58 -28.06
CA LYS A 543 17.16 2.79 -29.32
C LYS A 543 17.45 4.14 -30.00
N ASN A 544 18.28 4.98 -29.39
CA ASN A 544 18.60 6.33 -29.86
C ASN A 544 17.38 7.26 -29.99
N TYR A 545 16.32 6.99 -29.21
CA TYR A 545 15.11 7.82 -29.13
C TYR A 545 15.25 9.01 -28.18
N ILE A 546 16.37 9.11 -27.46
CA ILE A 546 16.62 10.15 -26.44
C ILE A 546 16.88 11.54 -27.04
N LEU A 547 17.33 11.67 -28.30
CA LEU A 547 17.76 12.95 -28.88
C LEU A 547 16.75 14.13 -28.77
N PRO A 548 15.42 13.94 -28.90
CA PRO A 548 14.43 15.01 -28.66
C PRO A 548 14.12 15.28 -27.18
N ILE A 549 14.48 14.36 -26.28
CA ILE A 549 14.25 14.41 -24.83
C ILE A 549 15.42 15.12 -24.11
N LEU A 550 16.60 15.18 -24.75
CA LEU A 550 17.86 15.73 -24.24
C LEU A 550 17.81 17.21 -23.81
N GLU A 551 16.84 17.98 -24.27
CA GLU A 551 16.72 19.40 -23.90
C GLU A 551 16.08 19.62 -22.53
N ASN A 552 15.56 18.56 -21.89
CA ASN A 552 14.92 18.66 -20.57
C ASN A 552 15.86 18.17 -19.46
N ASP A 553 16.79 19.03 -19.05
CA ASP A 553 17.67 18.78 -17.91
C ASP A 553 16.93 18.74 -16.56
N LYS A 554 15.65 19.13 -16.51
CA LYS A 554 14.84 19.21 -15.28
C LYS A 554 14.86 17.93 -14.47
N ILE A 555 14.75 16.75 -15.09
CA ILE A 555 14.68 15.46 -14.37
C ILE A 555 16.05 15.10 -13.79
N LEU A 556 17.11 15.22 -14.58
CA LEU A 556 18.48 15.03 -14.12
C LEU A 556 18.80 16.01 -12.99
N LYS A 557 18.47 17.29 -13.17
CA LYS A 557 18.64 18.34 -12.16
C LYS A 557 17.84 18.06 -10.91
N ASP A 558 16.59 17.63 -11.02
CA ASP A 558 15.71 17.30 -9.91
C ASP A 558 16.34 16.18 -9.05
N HIS A 559 16.77 15.07 -9.66
CA HIS A 559 17.51 14.03 -8.94
C HIS A 559 18.82 14.54 -8.34
N PHE A 560 19.54 15.44 -9.02
CA PHE A 560 20.79 15.99 -8.53
C PHE A 560 20.61 16.90 -7.31
N ILE A 561 19.69 17.88 -7.38
CA ILE A 561 19.42 18.82 -6.27
C ILE A 561 18.82 18.08 -5.07
N LYS A 562 18.04 17.03 -5.36
CA LYS A 562 17.59 16.03 -4.41
C LYS A 562 18.64 14.94 -4.18
N GLY A 563 19.94 15.21 -4.21
CA GLY A 563 20.99 14.32 -3.67
C GLY A 563 21.06 12.87 -4.17
N ASN A 564 20.25 12.50 -5.15
CA ASN A 564 20.14 11.17 -5.72
C ASN A 564 21.20 11.04 -6.81
N TYR A 565 22.46 11.23 -6.39
CA TYR A 565 23.60 11.36 -7.30
C TYR A 565 23.79 10.12 -8.16
N GLU A 566 23.49 8.93 -7.64
CA GLU A 566 23.47 7.68 -8.41
C GLU A 566 22.50 7.75 -9.60
N HIS A 567 21.24 8.13 -9.34
CA HIS A 567 20.22 8.25 -10.37
C HIS A 567 20.56 9.38 -11.34
N ALA A 568 20.95 10.55 -10.84
CA ALA A 568 21.35 11.69 -11.67
C ALA A 568 22.54 11.35 -12.56
N TYR A 569 23.52 10.60 -12.05
CA TYR A 569 24.67 10.13 -12.83
C TYR A 569 24.28 9.11 -13.89
N LYS A 570 23.41 8.15 -13.58
CA LYS A 570 22.85 7.21 -14.57
C LYS A 570 22.12 7.94 -15.70
N LEU A 571 21.32 8.94 -15.37
CA LEU A 571 20.64 9.78 -16.36
C LEU A 571 21.64 10.49 -17.28
N PHE A 572 22.69 11.07 -16.68
CA PHE A 572 23.78 11.69 -17.41
C PHE A 572 24.53 10.69 -18.31
N SER A 573 24.82 9.48 -17.82
CA SER A 573 25.54 8.43 -18.57
C SER A 573 24.72 7.89 -19.75
N TYR A 574 23.40 7.93 -19.68
CA TYR A 574 22.49 7.63 -20.80
C TYR A 574 22.36 8.78 -21.83
N GLY A 575 23.07 9.87 -21.64
CA GLY A 575 23.25 10.95 -22.62
C GLY A 575 22.49 12.24 -22.31
N MET A 576 21.73 12.32 -21.21
CA MET A 576 21.02 13.57 -20.84
C MET A 576 21.99 14.73 -20.64
N ALA A 577 21.63 15.91 -21.16
CA ALA A 577 22.44 17.11 -21.01
C ALA A 577 22.28 17.70 -19.61
N LEU A 578 23.40 17.97 -18.93
CA LEU A 578 23.44 18.79 -17.73
C LEU A 578 23.79 20.22 -18.15
N ASN A 579 22.84 21.16 -18.07
CA ASN A 579 23.13 22.58 -18.33
C ASN A 579 23.46 23.28 -17.00
N PRO A 580 24.75 23.54 -16.69
CA PRO A 580 25.14 24.03 -15.38
C PRO A 580 24.63 25.45 -15.15
N THR A 581 23.79 25.60 -14.13
CA THR A 581 23.36 26.90 -13.60
C THR A 581 23.65 26.97 -12.09
N PRO A 582 24.94 26.90 -11.66
CA PRO A 582 25.31 26.56 -10.28
C PRO A 582 24.58 27.34 -9.20
N LEU A 583 24.46 28.66 -9.37
CA LEU A 583 23.78 29.52 -8.41
C LEU A 583 22.28 29.19 -8.31
N LYS A 584 21.61 29.05 -9.46
CA LYS A 584 20.17 28.75 -9.48
C LYS A 584 19.91 27.34 -8.96
N ASP A 585 20.74 26.37 -9.31
CA ASP A 585 20.58 24.98 -8.86
C ASP A 585 20.77 24.84 -7.34
N VAL A 586 21.67 25.62 -6.72
CA VAL A 586 21.77 25.66 -5.25
C VAL A 586 20.58 26.35 -4.60
N VAL A 587 20.06 27.42 -5.23
CA VAL A 587 18.82 28.07 -4.77
C VAL A 587 17.63 27.11 -4.87
N ASP A 588 17.47 26.42 -6.00
CA ASP A 588 16.42 25.42 -6.23
C ASP A 588 16.51 24.29 -5.21
N ALA A 589 17.71 23.81 -4.91
CA ALA A 589 17.93 22.81 -3.86
C ALA A 589 17.49 23.30 -2.47
N ILE A 590 17.78 24.56 -2.12
CA ILE A 590 17.32 25.16 -0.86
C ILE A 590 15.79 25.23 -0.83
N GLU A 591 15.16 25.73 -1.90
CA GLU A 591 13.71 25.85 -2.03
C GLU A 591 13.03 24.48 -1.91
N VAL A 592 13.45 23.50 -2.73
CA VAL A 592 12.92 22.13 -2.72
C VAL A 592 13.14 21.45 -1.37
N GLY A 593 14.32 21.63 -0.76
CA GLY A 593 14.64 21.11 0.56
C GLY A 593 13.74 21.70 1.65
N LEU A 594 13.47 23.01 1.62
CA LEU A 594 12.57 23.66 2.57
C LEU A 594 11.11 23.25 2.37
N GLU A 595 10.64 23.12 1.13
CA GLU A 595 9.29 22.65 0.81
C GLU A 595 9.07 21.21 1.29
N SER A 596 10.07 20.35 1.13
CA SER A 596 10.02 18.93 1.50
C SER A 596 10.34 18.68 2.98
N SER A 597 11.02 19.62 3.65
CA SER A 597 11.45 19.45 5.03
C SER A 597 10.28 19.45 6.00
N VAL A 598 10.23 18.42 6.83
CA VAL A 598 9.28 18.27 7.94
C VAL A 598 9.82 18.79 9.27
N GLU A 599 11.01 19.40 9.24
CA GLU A 599 11.70 19.91 10.44
C GLU A 599 11.05 21.20 10.93
N ASN A 600 10.94 21.31 12.25
CA ASN A 600 10.54 22.56 12.89
C ASN A 600 11.69 23.56 12.87
N ASN A 601 11.38 24.86 12.79
CA ASN A 601 12.35 25.96 12.79
C ASN A 601 13.27 25.98 11.57
N LYS A 602 12.85 25.37 10.45
CA LYS A 602 13.66 25.26 9.22
C LYS A 602 13.98 26.62 8.62
N TYR A 603 13.06 27.58 8.69
CA TYR A 603 13.30 28.93 8.18
C TYR A 603 14.18 29.74 9.15
N GLN A 604 14.03 29.51 10.46
CA GLN A 604 14.93 30.07 11.46
C GLN A 604 16.37 29.56 11.30
N ALA A 605 16.54 28.26 11.05
CA ALA A 605 17.85 27.65 10.80
C ALA A 605 18.54 28.30 9.60
N LEU A 606 17.80 28.48 8.50
CA LEU A 606 18.31 29.15 7.31
C LEU A 606 18.76 30.60 7.61
N LEU A 607 17.99 31.35 8.40
CA LEU A 607 18.34 32.71 8.80
C LEU A 607 19.60 32.76 9.67
N ASN A 608 19.74 31.83 10.62
CA ASN A 608 20.93 31.72 11.45
C ASN A 608 22.17 31.42 10.60
N LEU A 609 22.05 30.54 9.60
CA LEU A 609 23.13 30.30 8.63
C LEU A 609 23.49 31.55 7.84
N MET A 610 22.50 32.35 7.40
CA MET A 610 22.77 33.62 6.73
C MET A 610 23.55 34.59 7.63
N HIS A 611 23.14 34.71 8.89
CA HIS A 611 23.84 35.55 9.86
C HIS A 611 25.29 35.08 10.07
N LYS A 612 25.50 33.77 10.27
CA LYS A 612 26.82 33.14 10.46
C LYS A 612 27.72 33.27 9.23
N ALA A 613 27.15 33.26 8.03
CA ALA A 613 27.85 33.54 6.78
C ALA A 613 28.24 35.03 6.63
N GLY A 614 27.91 35.90 7.60
CA GLY A 614 28.20 37.33 7.58
C GLY A 614 27.28 38.13 6.65
N ILE A 615 26.13 37.56 6.25
CA ILE A 615 25.16 38.24 5.40
C ILE A 615 24.40 39.26 6.23
N LYS A 616 24.53 40.55 5.89
CA LYS A 616 23.91 41.65 6.64
C LYS A 616 22.37 41.57 6.57
N ILE A 617 21.75 41.22 7.70
CA ILE A 617 20.30 41.22 7.89
C ILE A 617 19.86 42.66 8.24
N PRO A 618 18.86 43.25 7.53
CA PRO A 618 18.36 44.58 7.85
C PRO A 618 17.76 44.65 9.27
N SER A 619 17.96 45.76 9.97
CA SER A 619 17.50 45.95 11.36
C SER A 619 16.01 45.68 11.57
N LYS A 620 15.16 45.98 10.58
CA LYS A 620 13.72 45.68 10.63
C LYS A 620 13.38 44.19 10.69
N PHE A 621 14.29 43.32 10.23
CA PHE A 621 14.16 41.85 10.26
C PHE A 621 15.08 41.19 11.31
N GLU A 622 15.82 41.98 12.08
CA GLU A 622 16.74 41.47 13.12
C GLU A 622 16.00 40.70 14.22
N HIS A 623 14.73 41.06 14.46
CA HIS A 623 13.84 40.32 15.37
C HIS A 623 13.71 38.83 14.99
N MET A 624 13.80 38.49 13.68
CA MET A 624 13.72 37.12 13.22
C MET A 624 14.90 36.28 13.71
N ILE A 625 16.11 36.83 13.83
CA ILE A 625 17.31 36.09 14.31
C ILE A 625 17.11 35.57 15.75
N HIS A 626 16.29 36.28 16.52
CA HIS A 626 16.03 35.99 17.93
C HIS A 626 14.69 35.28 18.15
N THR A 627 14.02 34.83 17.07
CA THR A 627 12.77 34.07 17.14
C THR A 627 13.07 32.58 17.20
N PHE A 628 12.27 31.82 17.95
CA PHE A 628 12.48 30.39 18.21
C PHE A 628 11.60 29.47 17.34
N HIS A 629 10.71 30.06 16.55
CA HIS A 629 9.66 29.40 15.78
C HIS A 629 9.58 29.97 14.37
N ASP A 630 9.04 29.19 13.44
CA ASP A 630 8.76 29.64 12.06
C ASP A 630 7.51 30.53 11.96
N ASP A 631 7.19 31.30 13.01
CA ASP A 631 6.06 32.23 13.10
C ASP A 631 6.33 33.53 12.32
N PHE A 632 6.62 33.38 11.04
CA PHE A 632 6.99 34.47 10.15
C PHE A 632 5.78 35.05 9.42
N THR A 633 5.78 36.38 9.23
CA THR A 633 4.76 37.03 8.42
C THR A 633 5.01 36.78 6.94
N LYS A 634 4.01 37.00 6.09
CA LYS A 634 4.18 36.95 4.62
C LYS A 634 5.32 37.84 4.11
N ASN A 635 5.58 38.97 4.76
CA ASN A 635 6.67 39.87 4.40
C ASN A 635 8.04 39.31 4.77
N ASP A 636 8.12 38.53 5.85
CA ASP A 636 9.35 37.89 6.32
C ASP A 636 9.72 36.72 5.40
N PHE A 637 8.74 35.95 4.90
CA PHE A 637 8.98 34.94 3.87
C PHE A 637 9.48 35.54 2.56
N GLY A 638 8.89 36.66 2.10
CA GLY A 638 9.39 37.39 0.93
C GLY A 638 10.81 37.96 1.11
N PHE A 639 11.23 38.21 2.36
CA PHE A 639 12.61 38.59 2.67
C PHE A 639 13.58 37.40 2.60
N LEU A 640 13.21 36.24 3.15
CA LEU A 640 14.03 35.02 3.13
C LEU A 640 14.32 34.56 1.70
N ASP A 641 13.29 34.53 0.85
CA ASP A 641 13.39 34.18 -0.57
C ASP A 641 14.41 35.04 -1.34
N GLY A 642 14.46 36.35 -1.06
CA GLY A 642 15.45 37.25 -1.67
C GLY A 642 16.90 37.03 -1.21
N PHE A 643 17.11 36.39 -0.06
CA PHE A 643 18.44 36.19 0.54
C PHE A 643 18.99 34.76 0.36
N THR A 644 18.17 33.78 -0.02
CA THR A 644 18.61 32.42 -0.41
C THR A 644 19.74 32.46 -1.45
N HIS A 645 19.63 33.36 -2.43
CA HIS A 645 20.62 33.57 -3.47
C HIS A 645 22.01 33.96 -2.92
N LYS A 646 22.07 34.75 -1.84
CA LYS A 646 23.35 35.13 -1.21
C LYS A 646 23.96 33.97 -0.44
N LEU A 647 23.13 33.19 0.24
CA LEU A 647 23.57 32.00 0.96
C LEU A 647 24.08 30.93 -0.02
N ALA A 648 23.36 30.71 -1.12
CA ALA A 648 23.78 29.82 -2.20
C ALA A 648 25.16 30.23 -2.78
N ALA A 649 25.34 31.52 -3.09
CA ALA A 649 26.61 32.05 -3.57
C ALA A 649 27.76 31.84 -2.56
N TYR A 650 27.46 31.98 -1.26
CA TYR A 650 28.43 31.74 -0.19
C TYR A 650 28.93 30.28 -0.18
N TYR A 651 28.02 29.30 -0.18
CA TYR A 651 28.39 27.88 -0.18
C TYR A 651 29.12 27.45 -1.45
N LEU A 652 28.71 27.98 -2.61
CA LEU A 652 29.40 27.76 -3.88
C LEU A 652 30.83 28.29 -3.88
N SER A 653 31.01 29.54 -3.43
CA SER A 653 32.35 30.13 -3.30
C SER A 653 33.24 29.32 -2.37
N LYS A 654 32.67 28.79 -1.28
CA LYS A 654 33.42 27.96 -0.33
C LYS A 654 33.85 26.63 -0.96
N SER A 655 32.94 25.96 -1.65
CA SER A 655 33.23 24.72 -2.38
C SER A 655 34.31 24.94 -3.45
N GLU A 656 34.24 26.06 -4.18
CA GLU A 656 35.24 26.44 -5.17
C GLU A 656 36.64 26.66 -4.55
N GLN A 657 36.70 27.34 -3.40
CA GLN A 657 37.97 27.55 -2.68
C GLN A 657 38.55 26.24 -2.17
N ASP A 658 37.72 25.36 -1.61
CA ASP A 658 38.14 24.06 -1.10
C ASP A 658 38.67 23.19 -2.27
N LEU A 659 38.02 23.22 -3.43
CA LEU A 659 38.49 22.56 -4.65
C LEU A 659 39.85 23.10 -5.11
N LYS A 660 40.02 24.43 -5.18
CA LYS A 660 41.30 25.06 -5.55
C LYS A 660 42.41 24.70 -4.57
N HIS A 661 42.13 24.70 -3.27
CA HIS A 661 43.10 24.38 -2.23
C HIS A 661 43.55 22.91 -2.33
N GLN A 662 42.62 21.98 -2.52
CA GLN A 662 42.92 20.56 -2.71
C GLN A 662 43.77 20.34 -3.98
N LEU A 663 43.37 20.92 -5.11
CA LEU A 663 44.14 20.83 -6.36
C LEU A 663 45.54 21.44 -6.23
N ALA A 664 45.68 22.59 -5.55
CA ALA A 664 46.98 23.19 -5.31
C ALA A 664 47.86 22.38 -4.34
N GLY A 665 47.24 21.62 -3.42
CA GLY A 665 47.94 20.71 -2.52
C GLY A 665 48.47 19.45 -3.23
N GLU A 666 47.61 18.79 -4.01
CA GLU A 666 47.98 17.61 -4.80
C GLU A 666 48.84 17.95 -6.01
N CYS A 667 48.67 19.14 -6.57
CA CYS A 667 49.43 19.63 -7.72
C CYS A 667 49.92 21.07 -7.54
N PRO A 668 51.05 21.27 -6.82
CA PRO A 668 51.58 22.59 -6.47
C PRO A 668 51.83 23.53 -7.65
N MET A 669 52.10 23.00 -8.85
CA MET A 669 52.33 23.83 -10.04
C MET A 669 51.08 24.54 -10.57
N LEU A 670 49.88 24.07 -10.23
CA LEU A 670 48.62 24.73 -10.61
C LEU A 670 48.30 25.92 -9.68
N LYS A 671 48.99 26.08 -8.54
CA LYS A 671 48.65 27.07 -7.50
C LYS A 671 48.52 28.50 -8.02
N LEU A 672 49.40 28.94 -8.91
CA LEU A 672 49.36 30.29 -9.51
C LEU A 672 48.25 30.46 -10.54
N ASP A 673 47.93 29.40 -11.29
CA ASP A 673 46.87 29.40 -12.29
C ASP A 673 45.48 29.40 -11.60
N LEU A 674 45.31 28.53 -10.60
CA LEU A 674 44.08 28.41 -9.81
C LEU A 674 43.73 29.67 -9.03
N ALA A 675 44.73 30.47 -8.61
CA ALA A 675 44.51 31.71 -7.87
C ALA A 675 43.76 32.77 -8.69
N ASN A 676 43.85 32.72 -10.02
CA ASN A 676 43.27 33.74 -10.92
C ASN A 676 42.05 33.24 -11.70
N ARG A 677 41.73 31.94 -11.64
CA ARG A 677 40.57 31.35 -12.33
C ARG A 677 39.32 31.40 -11.47
N SER A 678 38.14 31.44 -12.10
CA SER A 678 36.86 31.19 -11.42
C SER A 678 36.10 30.08 -12.13
N PHE A 679 35.68 29.07 -11.37
CA PHE A 679 34.93 27.92 -11.87
C PHE A 679 33.41 28.15 -11.87
N LEU A 680 32.92 29.27 -11.36
CA LEU A 680 31.48 29.58 -11.30
C LEU A 680 30.91 30.15 -12.63
N GLY A 681 31.73 30.21 -13.68
CA GLY A 681 31.36 30.70 -15.02
C GLY A 681 31.58 29.67 -16.14
N LYS A 682 31.91 30.13 -17.35
CA LYS A 682 32.09 29.28 -18.56
C LYS A 682 33.32 28.36 -18.54
N GLU A 683 34.14 28.42 -17.50
CA GLU A 683 35.38 27.62 -17.38
C GLU A 683 35.13 26.22 -16.78
N LEU A 684 33.89 25.94 -16.36
CA LEU A 684 33.46 24.65 -15.84
C LEU A 684 33.28 23.62 -16.97
N SER A 685 34.38 23.09 -17.51
CA SER A 685 34.33 22.04 -18.52
C SER A 685 35.36 20.96 -18.28
N TYR A 686 35.01 19.72 -18.65
CA TYR A 686 35.91 18.58 -18.60
C TYR A 686 37.22 18.83 -19.36
N SER A 687 37.19 19.58 -20.46
CA SER A 687 38.40 19.90 -21.21
C SER A 687 39.46 20.60 -20.35
N THR A 688 39.06 21.54 -19.50
CA THR A 688 39.96 22.25 -18.57
C THR A 688 40.59 21.29 -17.55
N PHE A 689 39.81 20.35 -17.03
CA PHE A 689 40.27 19.39 -16.02
C PHE A 689 41.08 18.24 -16.62
N ALA A 690 40.83 17.88 -17.89
CA ALA A 690 41.65 16.94 -18.63
C ALA A 690 43.09 17.45 -18.79
N ASP A 691 43.26 18.76 -19.06
CA ASP A 691 44.58 19.40 -19.10
C ASP A 691 45.28 19.34 -17.73
N PHE A 692 44.55 19.61 -16.65
CA PHE A 692 45.09 19.46 -15.29
C PHE A 692 45.48 18.00 -14.99
N LYS A 693 44.68 17.02 -15.41
CA LYS A 693 44.95 15.58 -15.24
C LYS A 693 46.22 15.15 -15.99
N ALA A 694 46.44 15.68 -17.20
CA ALA A 694 47.66 15.45 -17.97
C ALA A 694 48.91 16.02 -17.31
N LEU A 695 48.78 17.18 -16.65
CA LEU A 695 49.86 17.82 -15.90
C LEU A 695 50.13 17.08 -14.57
N CYS A 696 49.09 16.60 -13.89
CA CYS A 696 49.13 16.13 -12.51
C CYS A 696 48.68 14.66 -12.37
N ALA A 697 49.35 13.73 -13.05
CA ALA A 697 48.95 12.31 -13.14
C ALA A 697 48.81 11.54 -11.81
N GLY A 698 49.30 12.10 -10.69
CA GLY A 698 49.20 11.50 -9.35
C GLY A 698 48.09 12.07 -8.45
N SER A 699 47.27 13.00 -8.95
CA SER A 699 46.18 13.61 -8.17
C SER A 699 45.01 12.64 -7.99
N VAL A 700 44.66 12.37 -6.73
CA VAL A 700 43.49 11.55 -6.36
C VAL A 700 42.21 12.26 -6.78
N LEU A 701 42.15 13.58 -6.58
CA LEU A 701 41.01 14.41 -6.95
C LEU A 701 40.76 14.43 -8.46
N LEU A 702 41.79 14.62 -9.28
CA LEU A 702 41.65 14.62 -10.75
C LEU A 702 41.32 13.22 -11.29
N ASN A 703 41.73 12.16 -10.60
CA ASN A 703 41.32 10.80 -10.94
C ASN A 703 39.83 10.52 -10.67
N LYS A 704 39.18 11.30 -9.79
CA LYS A 704 37.72 11.31 -9.61
C LYS A 704 37.00 12.15 -10.68
N ILE A 705 37.68 12.74 -11.66
CA ILE A 705 37.04 13.58 -12.68
C ILE A 705 37.22 12.93 -14.06
N ASP A 706 36.11 12.46 -14.62
CA ASP A 706 36.03 11.74 -15.89
C ASP A 706 35.03 12.37 -16.87
N ASN A 707 34.12 13.23 -16.39
CA ASN A 707 33.12 13.92 -17.21
C ASN A 707 32.66 15.24 -16.57
N ASP A 708 31.74 15.95 -17.25
CA ASP A 708 31.21 17.23 -16.79
C ASP A 708 30.34 17.11 -15.51
N PHE A 709 29.65 15.97 -15.31
CA PHE A 709 28.88 15.72 -14.09
C PHE A 709 29.77 15.67 -12.86
N ASP A 710 30.94 15.04 -12.94
CA ASP A 710 31.90 14.97 -11.83
C ASP A 710 32.36 16.35 -11.39
N ILE A 711 32.66 17.22 -12.35
CA ILE A 711 33.09 18.60 -12.12
C ILE A 711 31.96 19.38 -11.47
N TYR A 712 30.75 19.21 -11.99
CA TYR A 712 29.56 19.83 -11.43
C TYR A 712 29.34 19.40 -9.98
N TYR A 713 29.48 18.11 -9.68
CA TYR A 713 29.42 17.58 -8.33
C TYR A 713 30.50 18.17 -7.42
N GLN A 714 31.74 18.30 -7.89
CA GLN A 714 32.83 18.89 -7.09
C GLN A 714 32.55 20.32 -6.63
N LEU A 715 31.71 21.08 -7.35
CA LEU A 715 31.30 22.42 -6.95
C LEU A 715 29.93 22.43 -6.28
N VAL A 716 28.89 22.04 -7.01
CA VAL A 716 27.49 22.15 -6.58
C VAL A 716 27.14 21.05 -5.59
N GLY A 717 27.43 19.79 -5.90
CA GLY A 717 27.15 18.67 -5.00
C GLY A 717 27.84 18.82 -3.64
N LYS A 718 29.12 19.19 -3.62
CA LYS A 718 29.85 19.48 -2.37
C LYS A 718 29.33 20.72 -1.64
N ALA A 719 28.90 21.77 -2.35
CA ALA A 719 28.27 22.93 -1.73
C ALA A 719 26.95 22.54 -1.05
N LEU A 720 26.13 21.73 -1.71
CA LEU A 720 24.86 21.22 -1.19
C LEU A 720 25.08 20.31 0.02
N ASN A 721 26.00 19.35 -0.06
CA ASN A 721 26.30 18.46 1.07
C ASN A 721 26.75 19.25 2.31
N ARG A 722 27.56 20.31 2.11
CA ARG A 722 28.00 21.18 3.21
C ARG A 722 26.86 22.00 3.80
N LEU A 723 26.00 22.55 2.94
CA LEU A 723 24.81 23.28 3.36
C LEU A 723 23.88 22.40 4.19
N ASP A 724 23.60 21.17 3.73
CA ASP A 724 22.77 20.21 4.45
C ASP A 724 23.36 19.88 5.83
N GLU A 725 24.67 19.63 5.92
CA GLU A 725 25.36 19.39 7.20
C GLU A 725 25.16 20.56 8.18
N ASP A 726 25.43 21.79 7.73
CA ASP A 726 25.31 23.00 8.54
C ASP A 726 23.85 23.26 8.95
N PHE A 727 22.90 23.02 8.03
CA PHE A 727 21.48 23.20 8.25
C PHE A 727 20.92 22.23 9.29
N SER A 728 21.21 20.93 9.15
CA SER A 728 20.77 19.92 10.12
C SER A 728 21.35 20.16 11.52
N LEU A 729 22.62 20.57 11.61
CA LEU A 729 23.21 20.97 12.90
C LEU A 729 22.46 22.16 13.52
N GLU A 730 22.10 23.15 12.70
CA GLU A 730 21.35 24.31 13.16
C GLU A 730 19.93 23.95 13.63
N VAL A 731 19.23 23.10 12.88
CA VAL A 731 17.90 22.59 13.24
C VAL A 731 17.95 21.80 14.54
N LEU A 732 18.92 20.88 14.69
CA LEU A 732 19.14 20.14 15.94
C LEU A 732 19.32 21.08 17.13
N THR A 733 20.11 22.13 16.94
CA THR A 733 20.39 23.15 17.96
C THR A 733 19.16 23.96 18.33
N LEU A 734 18.43 24.44 17.33
CA LEU A 734 17.17 25.17 17.55
C LEU A 734 16.14 24.29 18.28
N ASN A 735 16.31 22.98 18.20
CA ASN A 735 15.55 22.01 18.97
C ASN A 735 16.27 21.52 20.24
N GLY A 736 17.22 22.29 20.77
CA GLY A 736 17.90 22.05 22.05
C GLY A 736 18.82 20.86 22.11
N LEU A 737 19.31 20.41 20.96
CA LEU A 737 20.25 19.32 20.84
C LEU A 737 21.60 19.84 20.36
N VAL A 738 22.60 19.73 21.22
CA VAL A 738 23.99 20.02 20.88
C VAL A 738 24.74 18.69 20.80
N PRO A 739 24.88 18.06 19.62
CA PRO A 739 25.62 16.82 19.51
C PRO A 739 27.06 17.04 19.99
N LYS A 740 27.66 16.07 20.69
CA LYS A 740 29.09 16.11 21.05
C LYS A 740 29.95 15.73 19.85
N PRO A 741 31.14 16.30 19.66
CA PRO A 741 32.01 15.89 18.56
C PRO A 741 32.62 14.52 18.87
N ILE A 742 32.75 13.66 17.87
CA ILE A 742 33.48 12.40 18.02
C ILE A 742 34.98 12.73 18.15
N GLU A 743 35.63 12.27 19.22
CA GLU A 743 37.01 12.65 19.53
C GLU A 743 38.09 11.99 18.64
N GLU A 744 37.72 10.93 17.93
CA GLU A 744 38.60 10.15 17.04
C GLU A 744 37.84 9.60 15.83
N GLU A 745 38.57 9.13 14.82
CA GLU A 745 37.96 8.45 13.67
C GLU A 745 37.36 7.11 14.10
N ILE A 746 36.14 6.81 13.67
CA ILE A 746 35.46 5.54 13.98
C ILE A 746 34.92 4.87 12.72
N ALA A 747 34.95 3.53 12.71
CA ALA A 747 34.30 2.74 11.67
C ALA A 747 32.84 2.48 12.04
N ILE A 748 31.96 2.59 11.05
CA ILE A 748 30.52 2.36 11.15
C ILE A 748 30.06 1.55 9.94
N PHE A 749 28.89 0.94 10.06
CA PHE A 749 28.37 -0.01 9.08
C PHE A 749 26.92 0.30 8.77
N ARG A 750 26.48 0.04 7.54
CA ARG A 750 25.07 0.18 7.11
C ARG A 750 24.62 -1.05 6.35
N GLY A 751 23.47 -1.61 6.72
CA GLY A 751 22.82 -2.69 5.98
C GLY A 751 21.72 -2.18 5.06
N LEU A 752 21.65 -2.70 3.84
CA LEU A 752 20.66 -2.36 2.81
C LEU A 752 20.10 -3.64 2.17
N LYS A 753 18.77 -3.75 2.07
CA LYS A 753 18.06 -4.92 1.52
C LYS A 753 17.58 -4.64 0.09
N PHE A 754 18.50 -4.49 -0.85
CA PHE A 754 18.21 -4.42 -2.28
C PHE A 754 19.45 -4.76 -3.11
N ASN A 755 19.24 -5.21 -4.36
CA ASN A 755 20.33 -5.47 -5.27
C ASN A 755 20.92 -4.15 -5.80
N VAL A 756 22.23 -4.01 -5.68
CA VAL A 756 22.99 -2.86 -6.16
C VAL A 756 23.96 -3.37 -7.22
N ASP A 757 23.93 -2.72 -8.38
CA ASP A 757 24.87 -3.03 -9.45
C ASP A 757 26.24 -2.35 -9.22
N SER A 758 27.26 -2.78 -9.96
CA SER A 758 28.62 -2.25 -9.79
C SER A 758 28.77 -0.77 -10.18
N GLU A 759 27.84 -0.22 -10.95
CA GLU A 759 27.86 1.19 -11.37
C GLU A 759 27.32 2.09 -10.26
N ASP A 760 26.33 1.62 -9.51
CA ASP A 760 25.80 2.28 -8.33
C ASP A 760 26.83 2.33 -7.21
N ILE A 761 27.52 1.21 -6.96
CA ILE A 761 28.61 1.15 -5.97
C ILE A 761 29.71 2.17 -6.32
N LYS A 762 30.08 2.30 -7.60
CA LYS A 762 31.04 3.31 -8.04
C LYS A 762 30.53 4.73 -7.82
N SER A 763 29.24 4.97 -8.04
CA SER A 763 28.61 6.26 -7.78
C SER A 763 28.65 6.61 -6.30
N TRP A 764 28.40 5.64 -5.41
CA TRP A 764 28.51 5.84 -3.96
C TRP A 764 29.94 6.15 -3.52
N PHE A 765 30.95 5.44 -4.04
CA PHE A 765 32.35 5.75 -3.75
C PHE A 765 32.77 7.16 -4.20
N LYS A 766 32.12 7.68 -5.24
CA LYS A 766 32.50 8.96 -5.87
C LYS A 766 31.76 10.14 -5.27
N TYR A 767 30.45 9.98 -5.05
CA TYR A 767 29.53 11.07 -4.67
C TYR A 767 28.95 10.93 -3.27
N GLY A 768 29.04 9.74 -2.67
CA GLY A 768 28.37 9.46 -1.41
C GLY A 768 26.85 9.44 -1.54
N ILE A 769 26.17 9.52 -0.39
CA ILE A 769 24.71 9.43 -0.26
C ILE A 769 24.26 10.60 0.64
N LYS A 770 23.37 11.48 0.18
CA LYS A 770 22.70 12.46 1.05
C LYS A 770 21.57 11.76 1.82
N ALA A 771 21.33 12.12 3.07
CA ALA A 771 20.13 11.65 3.78
C ALA A 771 18.88 12.46 3.41
N PHE A 772 19.03 13.72 3.00
CA PHE A 772 17.91 14.67 2.94
C PHE A 772 17.14 14.72 1.61
N SER A 773 17.08 13.63 0.84
CA SER A 773 16.57 13.76 -0.51
C SER A 773 15.89 12.52 -1.10
N ILE A 774 14.56 12.56 -0.99
CA ILE A 774 13.51 11.66 -1.49
C ILE A 774 13.85 10.17 -1.34
N GLY A 775 13.81 9.78 -0.07
CA GLY A 775 13.82 8.44 0.47
C GLY A 775 13.86 8.57 1.99
N GLU A 776 12.73 8.99 2.56
CA GLU A 776 12.46 9.22 3.99
C GLU A 776 12.86 10.61 4.54
N ASN A 777 11.82 11.41 4.78
CA ASN A 777 11.85 12.64 5.56
C ASN A 777 12.28 12.32 7.00
N GLN A 778 13.57 12.29 7.28
CA GLN A 778 14.04 12.02 8.64
C GLN A 778 13.83 13.25 9.51
N LYS A 779 13.02 13.10 10.56
CA LYS A 779 12.93 14.05 11.67
C LYS A 779 14.06 13.75 12.66
N PHE A 780 15.05 14.62 12.77
CA PHE A 780 16.13 14.44 13.74
C PHE A 780 15.64 14.52 15.20
N LEU A 781 14.48 15.15 15.43
CA LEU A 781 13.94 15.36 16.78
C LEU A 781 13.23 14.14 17.37
N GLY A 782 12.75 13.20 16.53
CA GLY A 782 11.91 12.07 16.95
C GLY A 782 12.56 11.16 18.00
N PHE A 783 13.88 11.22 18.15
CA PHE A 783 14.65 10.40 19.09
C PHE A 783 14.65 10.91 20.54
N TYR A 784 14.23 12.16 20.78
CA TYR A 784 14.29 12.84 22.08
C TYR A 784 12.92 13.26 22.64
N VAL A 785 11.82 12.94 21.95
CA VAL A 785 10.43 13.22 22.34
C VAL A 785 9.55 11.95 22.31
N ASN A 786 8.62 11.79 23.26
CA ASN A 786 7.80 10.58 23.42
C ASN A 786 6.56 10.58 22.53
N GLN A 787 6.77 10.81 21.23
CA GLN A 787 5.73 10.67 20.22
C GLN A 787 6.33 9.89 19.05
N PRO A 788 5.58 8.96 18.44
CA PRO A 788 6.06 8.26 17.26
C PRO A 788 5.70 9.12 16.02
N TRP A 789 6.72 9.65 15.33
CA TRP A 789 6.56 10.79 14.41
C TRP A 789 6.49 10.45 12.91
N ASN A 790 6.58 9.16 12.56
CA ASN A 790 6.70 8.66 11.19
C ASN A 790 5.51 7.78 10.78
N GLU A 791 4.28 8.15 11.15
CA GLU A 791 3.10 7.57 10.51
C GLU A 791 2.83 8.37 9.23
N VAL A 792 3.08 7.74 8.08
CA VAL A 792 2.62 8.22 6.78
C VAL A 792 1.36 7.42 6.47
N ASP A 793 0.33 8.10 5.94
CA ASP A 793 -1.03 7.61 5.64
C ASP A 793 -1.25 6.07 5.69
N GLU A 794 -2.30 5.65 6.41
CA GLU A 794 -2.73 4.24 6.56
C GLU A 794 -1.86 3.38 7.50
N GLY A 795 -1.31 3.94 8.58
CA GLY A 795 -0.64 3.15 9.62
C GLY A 795 0.67 2.50 9.17
N ARG A 796 1.26 2.97 8.06
CA ARG A 796 2.57 2.55 7.59
C ARG A 796 3.66 3.40 8.22
N TRP A 797 4.55 2.70 8.92
CA TRP A 797 5.72 3.27 9.57
C TRP A 797 6.90 3.19 8.58
N GLU A 798 7.27 4.30 7.95
CA GLU A 798 8.57 4.37 7.26
C GLU A 798 9.64 4.51 8.34
N PHE A 799 10.38 3.42 8.57
CA PHE A 799 11.51 3.39 9.48
C PHE A 799 12.70 4.17 8.87
N GLY A 800 12.56 5.49 8.80
CA GLY A 800 13.63 6.45 8.47
C GLY A 800 14.59 6.71 9.62
N GLY A 801 15.08 5.64 10.24
CA GLY A 801 16.38 5.65 10.91
C GLY A 801 17.32 4.88 10.00
N THR A 802 18.20 5.59 9.30
CA THR A 802 19.28 4.94 8.55
C THR A 802 20.09 4.09 9.53
N TYR A 803 19.92 2.76 9.48
CA TYR A 803 20.56 1.78 10.36
C TYR A 803 22.07 1.73 10.16
N VAL A 804 22.72 2.80 10.62
CA VAL A 804 24.15 3.00 10.65
C VAL A 804 24.61 2.65 12.06
N SER A 805 25.32 1.55 12.23
CA SER A 805 25.77 1.09 13.54
C SER A 805 27.28 1.00 13.63
N LEU A 806 27.85 1.26 14.82
CA LEU A 806 29.23 0.85 15.08
C LEU A 806 29.37 -0.67 15.07
N GLU A 807 28.30 -1.38 15.45
CA GLU A 807 28.31 -2.83 15.57
C GLU A 807 27.97 -3.45 14.20
N PRO A 808 28.93 -4.13 13.56
CA PRO A 808 28.79 -4.64 12.19
C PRO A 808 27.78 -5.79 12.08
N ASN A 809 27.63 -6.63 13.10
CA ASN A 809 26.68 -7.75 13.10
C ASN A 809 25.22 -7.27 13.07
N MET A 810 24.91 -6.19 13.78
CA MET A 810 23.62 -5.54 13.81
C MET A 810 23.27 -5.02 12.42
N SER A 811 24.18 -4.25 11.81
CA SER A 811 23.99 -3.72 10.45
C SER A 811 23.87 -4.84 9.41
N ALA A 812 24.61 -5.94 9.54
CA ALA A 812 24.48 -7.09 8.65
C ALA A 812 23.13 -7.83 8.85
N SER A 813 22.63 -7.90 10.08
CA SER A 813 21.32 -8.47 10.39
C SER A 813 20.17 -7.68 9.76
N PHE A 814 20.31 -6.35 9.68
CA PHE A 814 19.37 -5.51 8.94
C PHE A 814 19.39 -5.76 7.44
N ALA A 815 20.59 -5.86 6.86
CA ALA A 815 20.75 -6.21 5.46
C ALA A 815 20.03 -7.54 5.14
N ALA A 816 20.07 -8.50 6.08
CA ALA A 816 19.42 -9.80 5.99
C ALA A 816 17.89 -9.81 6.22
N GLY A 817 17.28 -8.68 6.59
CA GLY A 817 15.82 -8.52 6.59
C GLY A 817 15.09 -8.90 7.88
N MET A 818 15.64 -8.55 9.06
CA MET A 818 14.97 -8.68 10.38
C MET A 818 13.55 -8.07 10.48
N THR A 819 13.00 -7.41 9.45
CA THR A 819 11.69 -6.73 9.46
C THR A 819 10.76 -7.01 8.25
N ALA A 820 11.05 -7.92 7.31
CA ALA A 820 10.21 -8.09 6.11
C ALA A 820 10.06 -9.53 5.58
N GLU A 821 8.81 -9.93 5.32
CA GLU A 821 8.31 -11.28 4.94
C GLU A 821 8.74 -11.85 3.58
N ASN A 822 9.75 -11.31 2.88
CA ASN A 822 10.17 -11.83 1.57
C ASN A 822 11.67 -12.14 1.48
N THR A 823 11.96 -13.37 1.07
CA THR A 823 13.27 -14.02 0.89
C THR A 823 13.54 -14.24 -0.60
N SER A 824 14.33 -13.37 -1.25
CA SER A 824 14.99 -13.68 -2.55
C SER A 824 15.94 -12.61 -3.10
N GLN A 825 16.42 -11.63 -2.32
CA GLN A 825 17.28 -10.57 -2.87
C GLN A 825 18.63 -10.49 -2.14
N ASP A 826 19.70 -10.34 -2.92
CA ASP A 826 21.05 -10.05 -2.44
C ASP A 826 21.04 -8.85 -1.49
N SER A 827 21.78 -8.96 -0.38
CA SER A 827 21.87 -7.91 0.63
C SER A 827 23.21 -7.19 0.56
N VAL A 828 23.17 -5.86 0.71
CA VAL A 828 24.34 -4.99 0.64
C VAL A 828 24.69 -4.48 2.03
N PHE A 829 25.98 -4.54 2.36
CA PHE A 829 26.54 -4.10 3.63
C PHE A 829 27.67 -3.11 3.34
N ILE A 830 27.63 -1.93 3.93
CA ILE A 830 28.55 -0.83 3.64
C ILE A 830 29.40 -0.55 4.87
N GLU A 831 30.72 -0.51 4.72
CA GLU A 831 31.64 0.01 5.75
C GLU A 831 31.99 1.46 5.43
N MET A 832 31.90 2.31 6.45
CA MET A 832 32.25 3.72 6.35
C MET A 832 33.14 4.14 7.53
N ARG A 833 33.85 5.25 7.36
CA ARG A 833 34.68 5.87 8.40
C ARG A 833 34.25 7.31 8.61
N ILE A 834 33.88 7.61 9.85
CA ILE A 834 33.49 8.95 10.25
C ILE A 834 34.70 9.65 10.85
N SER A 835 34.99 10.84 10.32
CA SER A 835 36.15 11.63 10.73
C SER A 835 36.01 12.13 12.17
N LYS A 836 37.15 12.34 12.82
CA LYS A 836 37.23 13.10 14.07
C LYS A 836 36.53 14.47 13.93
N ASN A 837 35.85 14.89 14.99
CA ASN A 837 35.02 16.10 15.12
C ASN A 837 33.66 16.06 14.39
N SER A 838 33.28 14.92 13.80
CA SER A 838 31.91 14.76 13.27
C SER A 838 30.89 14.77 14.42
N PRO A 839 29.67 15.29 14.20
CA PRO A 839 28.65 15.32 15.24
C PRO A 839 28.23 13.91 15.64
N GLN A 840 28.29 13.62 16.93
CA GLN A 840 27.79 12.39 17.51
C GLN A 840 26.29 12.54 17.79
N VAL A 841 25.48 11.79 17.04
CA VAL A 841 24.04 11.67 17.28
C VAL A 841 23.74 10.21 17.56
N CYS A 842 23.32 9.90 18.79
CA CYS A 842 23.01 8.53 19.21
C CYS A 842 21.53 8.22 18.96
N GLY A 843 21.23 7.05 18.38
CA GLY A 843 19.85 6.58 18.20
C GLY A 843 19.19 6.17 19.52
N SER A 844 17.85 6.23 19.58
CA SER A 844 17.07 5.94 20.81
C SER A 844 16.29 4.62 20.80
N HIS A 845 15.90 4.05 19.66
CA HIS A 845 15.10 2.81 19.59
C HIS A 845 15.41 1.91 18.37
N THR A 846 15.76 0.66 18.69
CA THR A 846 15.52 -0.64 18.00
C THR A 846 16.74 -1.57 18.11
N HIS A 847 17.98 -1.04 18.10
CA HIS A 847 19.20 -1.85 18.24
C HIS A 847 20.33 -1.06 18.93
N GLU A 848 21.07 -1.69 19.85
CA GLU A 848 21.84 -1.04 20.94
C GLU A 848 23.03 -0.13 20.55
N HIS A 849 23.31 0.17 19.27
CA HIS A 849 24.59 0.82 18.85
C HIS A 849 24.47 1.71 17.58
N GLU A 850 23.37 2.46 17.42
CA GLU A 850 23.09 3.27 16.22
C GLU A 850 23.66 4.71 16.30
N LEU A 851 24.25 5.18 15.19
CA LEU A 851 24.65 6.58 15.00
C LEU A 851 23.92 7.19 13.81
N ILE A 852 23.52 8.46 13.95
CA ILE A 852 22.75 9.17 12.93
C ILE A 852 23.61 10.24 12.26
N PHE A 853 23.63 10.25 10.94
CA PHE A 853 24.35 11.24 10.13
C PHE A 853 23.48 11.73 8.96
N ASN A 854 23.62 13.02 8.61
CA ASN A 854 22.84 13.68 7.55
C ASN A 854 23.21 13.24 6.13
N GLY A 855 24.28 12.45 6.00
CA GLY A 855 24.81 11.98 4.72
C GLY A 855 26.13 11.29 4.93
N ILE A 856 26.54 10.55 3.90
CA ILE A 856 27.81 9.83 3.83
C ILE A 856 28.55 10.40 2.62
N LYS A 857 29.76 10.92 2.81
CA LYS A 857 30.59 11.37 1.68
C LYS A 857 31.19 10.17 0.96
N GLY A 858 31.45 10.31 -0.34
CA GLY A 858 32.06 9.23 -1.11
C GLY A 858 33.41 8.78 -0.54
N GLU A 859 34.23 9.73 -0.06
CA GLU A 859 35.49 9.45 0.65
C GLU A 859 35.35 8.76 2.02
N GLU A 860 34.16 8.79 2.65
CA GLU A 860 33.90 8.11 3.92
C GLU A 860 33.57 6.64 3.70
N VAL A 861 33.11 6.25 2.50
CA VAL A 861 32.80 4.86 2.16
C VAL A 861 34.10 4.09 1.95
N VAL A 862 34.35 3.05 2.74
CA VAL A 862 35.56 2.22 2.65
C VAL A 862 35.38 1.06 1.68
N ALA A 863 34.29 0.32 1.86
CA ALA A 863 34.00 -0.87 1.09
C ALA A 863 32.50 -1.18 1.08
N VAL A 864 32.06 -1.81 0.00
CA VAL A 864 30.73 -2.39 -0.13
C VAL A 864 30.85 -3.90 -0.22
N TYR A 865 30.08 -4.60 0.59
CA TYR A 865 30.06 -6.04 0.74
C TYR A 865 28.73 -6.58 0.24
N LYS A 866 28.77 -7.71 -0.48
CA LYS A 866 27.57 -8.54 -0.67
C LYS A 866 27.60 -9.68 0.33
N LEU A 867 26.45 -9.95 0.94
CA LEU A 867 26.29 -10.98 1.95
C LEU A 867 25.49 -12.16 1.39
N ASP A 868 25.88 -13.37 1.77
CA ASP A 868 25.07 -14.57 1.61
C ASP A 868 24.17 -14.72 2.84
N VAL A 869 22.86 -14.73 2.59
CA VAL A 869 21.80 -14.70 3.61
C VAL A 869 21.08 -16.06 3.70
N GLU A 870 21.52 -17.10 2.97
CA GLU A 870 20.79 -18.37 2.89
C GLU A 870 20.74 -19.17 4.20
N GLU A 871 21.61 -18.89 5.18
CA GLU A 871 21.59 -19.56 6.49
C GLU A 871 21.20 -18.61 7.65
N LEU A 872 19.90 -18.30 7.78
CA LEU A 872 19.33 -17.78 9.03
C LEU A 872 19.22 -18.91 10.08
N ASN A 873 20.34 -19.57 10.38
CA ASN A 873 20.46 -20.42 11.57
C ASN A 873 20.82 -19.53 12.77
N TYR A 874 20.25 -19.85 13.92
CA TYR A 874 20.26 -19.20 15.25
C TYR A 874 21.52 -18.43 15.75
N ASN A 875 22.65 -18.44 15.04
CA ASN A 875 23.92 -17.85 15.44
C ASN A 875 24.22 -16.44 14.87
N LYS A 876 23.33 -15.84 14.06
CA LYS A 876 23.51 -14.49 13.47
C LYS A 876 24.87 -14.28 12.79
N LYS A 877 25.31 -15.18 11.90
CA LYS A 877 26.58 -15.02 11.17
C LYS A 877 26.31 -14.75 9.70
N PHE A 878 26.88 -13.67 9.16
CA PHE A 878 26.68 -13.27 7.77
C PHE A 878 27.97 -13.46 6.98
N LYS A 879 27.92 -14.27 5.93
CA LYS A 879 29.12 -14.58 5.14
C LYS A 879 29.31 -13.53 4.03
N VAL A 880 30.51 -13.00 3.93
CA VAL A 880 30.90 -12.07 2.86
C VAL A 880 31.18 -12.85 1.58
N ILE A 881 30.43 -12.60 0.52
CA ILE A 881 30.59 -13.27 -0.79
C ILE A 881 31.31 -12.40 -1.82
N SER A 882 31.27 -11.07 -1.68
CA SER A 882 32.07 -10.16 -2.49
C SER A 882 32.44 -8.92 -1.70
N VAL A 883 33.57 -8.31 -2.07
CA VAL A 883 34.07 -7.07 -1.49
C VAL A 883 34.48 -6.14 -2.63
N GLU A 884 33.86 -4.97 -2.70
CA GLU A 884 34.27 -3.87 -3.56
C GLU A 884 34.93 -2.81 -2.68
N LYS A 885 36.26 -2.63 -2.84
CA LYS A 885 37.02 -1.59 -2.14
C LYS A 885 36.84 -0.25 -2.86
N ASN A 886 36.66 0.83 -2.12
CA ASN A 886 36.66 2.17 -2.70
C ASN A 886 38.04 2.46 -3.36
N PRO A 887 38.09 2.72 -4.68
CA PRO A 887 39.36 2.94 -5.38
C PRO A 887 39.93 4.35 -5.18
N TYR A 888 39.18 5.25 -4.52
CA TYR A 888 39.56 6.66 -4.38
C TYR A 888 40.02 7.05 -2.98
N ILE A 889 40.23 6.08 -2.10
CA ILE A 889 40.82 6.27 -0.76
C ILE A 889 42.25 5.69 -0.74
N SER A 890 43.03 6.08 0.27
CA SER A 890 44.43 5.62 0.41
C SER A 890 44.54 4.08 0.39
N ASP A 891 45.58 3.56 -0.26
CA ASP A 891 45.86 2.11 -0.28
C ASP A 891 46.11 1.52 1.11
N ASP A 892 46.55 2.34 2.06
CA ASP A 892 46.75 1.96 3.46
C ASP A 892 45.44 1.67 4.20
N VAL A 893 44.31 2.18 3.70
CA VAL A 893 42.98 1.89 4.23
C VAL A 893 42.50 0.57 3.65
N LYS A 894 42.36 -0.44 4.51
CA LYS A 894 41.91 -1.79 4.13
C LYS A 894 40.46 -2.02 4.58
N PRO A 895 39.64 -2.68 3.74
CA PRO A 895 38.34 -3.20 4.16
C PRO A 895 38.48 -4.08 5.39
N LYS A 896 37.54 -3.97 6.34
CA LYS A 896 37.54 -4.77 7.57
C LYS A 896 37.38 -6.27 7.29
N TYR A 897 36.58 -6.63 6.29
CA TYR A 897 36.28 -8.02 5.95
C TYR A 897 36.81 -8.40 4.55
N GLN A 898 37.06 -9.69 4.35
CA GLN A 898 37.44 -10.30 3.08
C GLN A 898 36.39 -11.31 2.62
N VAL A 899 36.46 -11.71 1.34
CA VAL A 899 35.59 -12.75 0.81
C VAL A 899 35.79 -14.06 1.58
N GLY A 900 34.70 -14.62 2.09
CA GLY A 900 34.68 -15.82 2.91
C GLY A 900 34.65 -15.56 4.42
N ASP A 901 34.90 -14.32 4.87
CA ASP A 901 34.78 -13.96 6.29
C ASP A 901 33.32 -13.98 6.75
N TYR A 902 33.13 -14.20 8.06
CA TYR A 902 31.83 -14.11 8.72
C TYR A 902 31.78 -12.85 9.59
N ILE A 903 30.69 -12.10 9.46
CA ILE A 903 30.40 -10.94 10.30
C ILE A 903 29.75 -11.45 11.59
N GLU A 904 30.50 -11.38 12.69
CA GLU A 904 30.09 -11.79 14.04
C GLU A 904 29.99 -10.57 14.97
N VAL A 905 29.43 -10.77 16.16
CA VAL A 905 29.30 -9.72 17.18
C VAL A 905 30.66 -9.17 17.59
N ASP A 906 30.86 -7.87 17.43
CA ASP A 906 32.08 -7.14 17.73
C ASP A 906 31.99 -6.47 19.11
N GLN A 907 32.52 -7.15 20.13
CA GLN A 907 32.52 -6.65 21.52
C GLN A 907 33.36 -5.38 21.71
N GLU A 908 34.34 -5.14 20.85
CA GLU A 908 35.13 -3.90 20.87
C GLU A 908 34.28 -2.75 20.36
N ALA A 909 33.53 -2.93 19.27
CA ALA A 909 32.58 -1.94 18.77
C ALA A 909 31.47 -1.63 19.79
N VAL A 910 30.92 -2.64 20.46
CA VAL A 910 29.96 -2.48 21.57
C VAL A 910 30.56 -1.64 22.71
N SER A 911 31.79 -1.97 23.12
CA SER A 911 32.50 -1.23 24.16
C SER A 911 32.79 0.21 23.72
N LYS A 912 33.12 0.40 22.45
CA LYS A 912 33.38 1.71 21.86
C LYS A 912 32.13 2.58 21.85
N TYR A 913 30.98 2.05 21.46
CA TYR A 913 29.71 2.79 21.53
C TYR A 913 29.39 3.22 22.96
N LYS A 914 29.56 2.32 23.94
CA LYS A 914 29.37 2.65 25.37
C LYS A 914 30.35 3.74 25.85
N SER A 915 31.57 3.78 25.30
CA SER A 915 32.56 4.82 25.61
C SER A 915 32.21 6.20 25.05
N LEU A 916 31.34 6.28 24.05
CA LEU A 916 30.86 7.55 23.50
C LEU A 916 29.83 8.24 24.43
N GLU A 917 29.53 7.70 25.61
CA GLU A 917 28.54 8.23 26.55
C GLU A 917 27.13 8.36 25.95
N CYS A 918 26.79 7.56 24.94
CA CYS A 918 25.40 7.45 24.48
C CYS A 918 24.54 6.92 25.65
N PRO A 919 23.39 7.55 25.97
CA PRO A 919 22.59 7.20 27.15
C PRO A 919 22.09 5.75 27.06
N ALA A 920 22.67 4.88 27.89
CA ALA A 920 22.32 3.47 27.96
C ALA A 920 21.44 3.24 29.19
N GLU A 921 20.10 3.25 29.04
CA GLU A 921 19.22 2.70 30.08
C GLU A 921 17.84 2.32 29.50
N HIS A 922 17.72 1.04 29.11
CA HIS A 922 16.46 0.34 28.98
C HIS A 922 15.93 -0.02 30.37
N THR A 923 14.94 0.72 30.84
CA THR A 923 13.91 0.11 31.71
C THR A 923 12.60 0.15 30.91
N ALA A 924 11.74 -0.85 31.09
CA ALA A 924 10.53 -1.10 30.29
C ALA A 924 9.47 0.04 30.30
N ASP A 925 9.77 1.18 30.91
CA ASP A 925 9.04 2.43 30.81
C ASP A 925 9.92 3.45 30.10
N MET A 926 9.44 4.04 29.00
CA MET A 926 10.02 5.17 28.26
C MET A 926 10.46 6.34 29.19
N LYS A 927 11.64 6.25 29.81
CA LYS A 927 12.19 7.23 30.76
C LYS A 927 13.51 7.87 30.34
N SER A 928 14.09 7.50 29.19
CA SER A 928 15.28 8.17 28.64
C SER A 928 14.97 9.34 27.70
N ILE A 929 13.70 9.70 27.56
CA ILE A 929 13.25 10.77 26.69
C ILE A 929 13.41 12.11 27.43
N LEU A 930 14.31 12.97 26.93
CA LEU A 930 14.59 14.30 27.51
C LEU A 930 13.31 15.16 27.59
N TYR A 931 12.39 14.99 26.63
CA TYR A 931 11.16 15.76 26.53
C TYR A 931 9.94 14.86 26.32
N LYS A 932 8.83 15.10 27.02
CA LYS A 932 7.63 14.24 26.91
C LYS A 932 7.01 14.29 25.50
N ASP A 933 6.99 15.45 24.89
CA ASP A 933 6.39 15.73 23.58
C ASP A 933 6.99 17.06 23.09
N TYR A 934 6.64 17.47 21.88
CA TYR A 934 7.16 18.72 21.31
C TYR A 934 6.78 19.94 22.17
N ASP A 935 5.56 19.98 22.69
CA ASP A 935 5.13 21.05 23.60
C ASP A 935 5.96 21.07 24.88
N ASN A 936 6.32 19.90 25.42
CA ASN A 936 7.20 19.79 26.58
C ASN A 936 8.62 20.28 26.29
N PHE A 937 9.13 20.05 25.08
CA PHE A 937 10.39 20.61 24.61
C PHE A 937 10.33 22.14 24.55
N ILE A 938 9.36 22.69 23.81
CA ILE A 938 9.17 24.14 23.65
C ILE A 938 9.04 24.84 24.99
N ASN A 939 8.32 24.25 25.95
CA ASN A 939 8.11 24.86 27.26
C ASN A 939 9.34 24.80 28.19
N LYS A 940 10.31 23.92 27.92
CA LYS A 940 11.51 23.74 28.76
C LYS A 940 12.75 24.41 28.19
N TYR A 941 12.83 24.59 26.88
CA TYR A 941 14.00 25.14 26.20
C TYR A 941 13.96 26.67 26.18
N THR A 942 14.71 27.30 27.09
CA THR A 942 14.67 28.75 27.31
C THR A 942 15.62 29.51 26.37
N GLN A 943 15.36 30.81 26.19
CA GLN A 943 16.22 31.72 25.41
C GLN A 943 17.66 31.80 25.94
N ASP A 944 17.86 31.65 27.25
CA ASP A 944 19.19 31.61 27.87
C ASP A 944 19.92 30.31 27.51
N GLN A 945 19.24 29.17 27.56
CA GLN A 945 19.81 27.86 27.16
C GLN A 945 20.18 27.84 25.69
N TYR A 946 19.33 28.39 24.82
CA TYR A 946 19.65 28.54 23.40
C TYR A 946 20.91 29.36 23.14
N SER A 947 21.08 30.47 23.88
CA SER A 947 22.25 31.32 23.73
C SER A 947 23.54 30.58 24.16
N GLU A 948 23.47 29.75 25.19
CA GLU A 948 24.57 28.89 25.64
C GLU A 948 24.90 27.81 24.60
N ASP A 949 23.89 27.13 24.06
CA ASP A 949 24.04 26.06 23.08
C ASP A 949 24.63 26.59 21.76
N GLN A 950 24.15 27.74 21.27
CA GLN A 950 24.69 28.42 20.09
C GLN A 950 26.18 28.75 20.24
N ASN A 951 26.59 29.26 21.40
CA ASN A 951 28.00 29.54 21.68
C ASN A 951 28.84 28.25 21.72
N THR A 952 28.26 27.15 22.18
CA THR A 952 28.90 25.83 22.20
C THR A 952 29.14 25.30 20.78
N LEU A 953 28.16 25.40 19.86
CA LEU A 953 28.38 24.99 18.47
C LEU A 953 29.38 25.88 17.75
N LEU A 954 29.33 27.19 17.99
CA LEU A 954 30.29 28.14 17.43
C LEU A 954 31.73 27.81 17.84
N SER A 955 31.93 27.35 19.08
CA SER A 955 33.23 26.96 19.60
C SER A 955 33.65 25.52 19.30
N THR A 956 32.75 24.67 18.80
CA THR A 956 33.01 23.24 18.61
C THR A 956 32.95 22.78 17.14
N TYR A 957 31.96 23.22 16.37
CA TYR A 957 31.73 22.76 14.99
C TYR A 957 31.97 23.84 13.94
N PHE A 958 31.71 25.08 14.33
CA PHE A 958 31.88 26.21 13.45
C PHE A 958 33.20 26.96 13.70
N THR A 959 34.08 26.58 14.62
CA THR A 959 35.26 27.41 15.00
C THR A 959 36.25 27.65 13.87
N ASP A 960 36.61 26.59 13.12
CA ASP A 960 37.39 26.70 11.87
C ASP A 960 36.57 27.35 10.72
N ARG A 961 35.26 27.50 10.98
CA ARG A 961 34.22 28.11 10.15
C ARG A 961 33.74 29.46 10.76
N VAL A 962 34.47 30.10 11.69
CA VAL A 962 34.06 31.39 12.34
C VAL A 962 34.87 32.56 11.79
N HIS A 963 35.98 32.29 11.11
CA HIS A 963 36.80 33.30 10.43
C HIS A 963 36.20 33.88 9.13
N TYR A 964 34.93 33.59 8.83
CA TYR A 964 34.28 34.05 7.59
C TYR A 964 34.08 35.57 7.50
N GLY A 965 34.16 36.31 8.61
CA GLY A 965 34.07 37.76 8.62
C GLY A 965 35.23 38.51 7.93
N ASN A 966 36.38 37.86 7.69
CA ASN A 966 37.57 38.54 7.13
C ASN A 966 37.86 38.26 5.65
N TYR A 967 37.10 37.40 4.97
CA TYR A 967 37.12 37.33 3.50
C TYR A 967 36.10 38.33 2.93
N THR A 968 36.29 39.60 3.27
CA THR A 968 35.40 40.70 2.92
C THR A 968 35.50 40.99 1.41
N ILE A 969 34.47 40.57 0.67
CA ILE A 969 33.74 41.38 -0.35
C ILE A 969 34.49 41.78 -1.64
N LYS A 970 35.81 41.57 -1.76
CA LYS A 970 36.54 41.96 -2.99
C LYS A 970 36.45 40.98 -4.16
N ALA A 971 36.05 39.73 -3.92
CA ALA A 971 36.03 38.68 -4.95
C ALA A 971 34.63 38.29 -5.45
N LEU A 972 33.55 38.73 -4.78
CA LEU A 972 32.18 38.25 -5.06
C LEU A 972 31.45 39.05 -6.16
N PHE A 973 31.98 40.18 -6.62
CA PHE A 973 31.35 40.96 -7.68
C PHE A 973 32.38 41.40 -8.71
N GLY A 974 32.83 40.47 -9.57
CA GLY A 974 33.53 40.78 -10.82
C GLY A 974 32.67 41.55 -11.83
N PHE A 975 31.95 42.57 -11.36
CA PHE A 975 31.19 43.52 -12.13
C PHE A 975 31.80 44.90 -11.89
N ASP A 976 32.69 45.30 -12.80
CA ASP A 976 33.11 46.69 -12.94
C ASP A 976 31.89 47.52 -13.31
N GLY A 977 31.35 48.26 -12.35
CA GLY A 977 30.38 49.32 -12.64
C GLY A 977 29.30 49.50 -11.59
N PHE A 978 29.67 49.92 -10.38
CA PHE A 978 28.87 50.87 -9.60
C PHE A 978 29.79 51.60 -8.62
N GLU A 979 30.04 52.88 -8.90
CA GLU A 979 30.75 53.78 -7.99
C GLU A 979 29.93 53.98 -6.72
N TYR A 980 30.39 53.43 -5.59
CA TYR A 980 29.93 53.88 -4.28
C TYR A 980 30.64 55.20 -3.96
N ASN A 981 29.90 56.30 -4.09
CA ASN A 981 30.24 57.52 -3.39
C ASN A 981 30.35 57.22 -1.89
N THR A 982 31.49 57.62 -1.34
CA THR A 982 31.80 57.73 0.08
C THR A 982 30.65 58.36 0.86
N CYS A 983 30.11 57.63 1.84
CA CYS A 983 29.38 58.24 2.94
C CYS A 983 30.21 58.12 4.23
N ASP A 984 30.42 59.29 4.82
CA ASP A 984 31.13 59.63 6.06
C ASP A 984 30.60 58.84 7.28
N PRO A 985 31.43 58.57 8.32
CA PRO A 985 31.08 57.68 9.43
C PRO A 985 30.08 58.20 10.49
N GLU A 986 29.40 59.33 10.31
CA GLU A 986 28.82 60.04 11.47
C GLU A 986 27.30 60.21 11.60
N TYR A 987 26.44 59.75 10.68
CA TYR A 987 24.99 59.94 10.88
C TYR A 987 24.09 58.75 10.55
N LEU A 988 23.41 58.30 11.61
CA LEU A 988 22.20 57.47 11.61
C LEU A 988 21.04 58.11 10.82
N CYS A 989 20.13 57.23 10.38
CA CYS A 989 18.72 57.41 9.96
C CYS A 989 18.41 57.83 8.51
N CYS A 990 17.92 56.88 7.70
CA CYS A 990 16.49 56.57 7.53
C CYS A 990 16.32 55.18 6.92
#